data_AF-A0A0J7K8S9-F1
#
_entry.id   AF-A0A0J7K8S9-F1
#
_cell.length_a   1.000
_cell.length_b   1.000
_cell.length_c   1.000
_cell.angle_alpha   90.00
_cell.angle_beta   90.00
_cell.angle_gamma   90.00
#
_symmetry.space_group_name_H-M   'P 1'
#
loop_
_entity.id
_entity.type
_entity.pdbx_description
1 polymer ?
#
loop_
_entity_poly.entity_id
_entity_poly.type
_entity_poly.pdbx_seq_one_letter_code
_entity_poly.pdbx_strand_id
1 'polypeptide(L)'
;IDLKAAFDSVDREVLVRALRERGVREGLIERVEEVIGETKSRVRIGEEISEEFWTGRGVRQGCPLSPLLFNILIADLEEEIARGKWGGVKLGEKRIFSLAYADDIVLLAEEEDEMRAMLARTERYMDNKRLEVNVMKTKIMIFRKGGGRRKRIKWIWKGKKIEEVKEIKYLGYVFQSNGSQDGHVRDRIKKAVGIMGQVWSIGKRKFGKDIGKRTWLFDALVWTVLSYGAEIWGWKEREKVEKVEERFLKWLLGVDRRTPGYMVREELKRDKLRSRAARRAWNFEKRLEEGKGGRLAKDCLEEIKERTGKGRGVSGWEKEREEFFRGAGLEELAWNREGEGGMVEYEEVEKKDKELQREERKEKIQESRFNRWYKRIRSEGIPEYLKKGWSEKRWGRMTRFRLGNEMRESRYWESEEKKVCRICGRERETWEHVWEGCGRGEGEGEESWQEAVERILGEEGKGEEWMKECLLAAILVFQACLATPFGLKPRITDGEDATPGEFPYQVSIRWGIPPLVPLRHACGGSILNEHYVLTAGHCILKIGKLKVFAGKHHISRDEDTQQEVAVERAIVHAQYPGGVAPYDIAILKLKTPLTFNKRVSAVTLPKQNEVRTGNAVLSGWGSTSKNLLPVLPDVLQKVTVPLLDNQSCLKKFPDNVIGKRPEIFDTQICTDAVGEISACSGDSGGPLVQLENNTPVQVGIVSWGVLPCGVNRVPSVYTRVASYIDWIHDIINV
;
A
#
# COMPACT_ATOMS: atom_id res chain seq x y z
N ILE A 1 25.71 -11.39 -2.64
CA ILE A 1 26.70 -10.77 -3.55
C ILE A 1 25.90 -10.20 -4.71
N ASP A 2 26.09 -8.92 -4.98
CA ASP A 2 25.45 -8.19 -6.09
C ASP A 2 26.55 -7.78 -7.06
N LEU A 3 26.44 -8.19 -8.33
CA LEU A 3 27.44 -7.91 -9.36
C LEU A 3 27.16 -6.55 -10.02
N LYS A 4 28.21 -5.77 -10.24
CA LYS A 4 28.10 -4.45 -10.86
C LYS A 4 27.99 -4.62 -12.38
N ALA A 5 26.81 -4.27 -12.92
CA ALA A 5 26.53 -4.34 -14.36
C ALA A 5 26.82 -5.73 -14.95
N ALA A 6 26.32 -6.78 -14.28
CA ALA A 6 26.70 -8.18 -14.50
C ALA A 6 26.82 -8.60 -15.98
N PHE A 7 25.80 -8.28 -16.79
CA PHE A 7 25.78 -8.60 -18.23
C PHE A 7 26.70 -7.71 -19.06
N ASP A 8 26.78 -6.41 -18.74
CA ASP A 8 27.57 -5.43 -19.49
C ASP A 8 29.08 -5.52 -19.17
N SER A 9 29.42 -6.09 -18.01
CA SER A 9 30.80 -6.24 -17.53
C SER A 9 31.50 -7.50 -18.02
N VAL A 10 30.79 -8.42 -18.68
CA VAL A 10 31.36 -9.71 -19.11
C VAL A 10 32.56 -9.50 -20.02
N ASP A 11 33.71 -10.05 -19.63
CA ASP A 11 34.87 -10.11 -20.50
C ASP A 11 34.69 -11.25 -21.52
N ARG A 12 34.75 -10.91 -22.82
CA ARG A 12 34.46 -11.86 -23.90
C ARG A 12 35.51 -12.94 -24.02
N GLU A 13 36.79 -12.63 -23.78
CA GLU A 13 37.86 -13.63 -23.81
C GLU A 13 37.69 -14.65 -22.67
N VAL A 14 37.31 -14.16 -21.49
CA VAL A 14 37.03 -15.01 -20.33
C VAL A 14 35.81 -15.89 -20.58
N LEU A 15 34.75 -15.33 -21.18
CA LEU A 15 33.55 -16.09 -21.56
C LEU A 15 33.88 -17.21 -22.56
N VAL A 16 34.64 -16.90 -23.62
CA VAL A 16 35.07 -17.88 -24.64
C VAL A 16 35.91 -18.99 -24.01
N ARG A 17 36.83 -18.64 -23.11
CA ARG A 17 37.58 -19.63 -22.34
C ARG A 17 36.66 -20.52 -21.51
N ALA A 18 35.69 -19.94 -20.81
CA ALA A 18 34.72 -20.69 -20.01
C ALA A 18 33.81 -21.60 -20.86
N LEU A 19 33.55 -21.26 -22.12
CA LEU A 19 32.86 -22.12 -23.09
C LEU A 19 33.74 -23.32 -23.48
N ARG A 20 35.01 -23.07 -23.82
CA ARG A 20 35.98 -24.14 -24.16
C ARG A 20 36.21 -25.09 -22.99
N GLU A 21 36.41 -24.57 -21.79
CA GLU A 21 36.61 -25.34 -20.56
C GLU A 21 35.42 -26.26 -20.24
N ARG A 22 34.20 -25.91 -20.68
CA ARG A 22 33.00 -26.74 -20.54
C ARG A 22 32.70 -27.63 -21.73
N GLY A 23 33.62 -27.74 -22.68
CA GLY A 23 33.49 -28.64 -23.83
C GLY A 23 32.40 -28.22 -24.82
N VAL A 24 32.08 -26.92 -24.89
CA VAL A 24 31.23 -26.42 -25.97
C VAL A 24 31.98 -26.61 -27.30
N ARG A 25 31.29 -27.13 -28.33
CA ARG A 25 31.89 -27.41 -29.64
C ARG A 25 32.46 -26.12 -30.27
N GLU A 26 33.66 -26.19 -30.83
CA GLU A 26 34.37 -25.02 -31.35
C GLU A 26 33.54 -24.21 -32.36
N GLY A 27 32.86 -24.86 -33.31
CA GLY A 27 32.00 -24.15 -34.28
C GLY A 27 30.82 -23.38 -33.64
N LEU A 28 30.35 -23.78 -32.45
CA LEU A 28 29.38 -22.99 -31.70
C LEU A 28 30.05 -21.80 -30.99
N ILE A 29 31.28 -21.97 -30.51
CA ILE A 29 32.07 -20.91 -29.89
C ILE A 29 32.36 -19.82 -30.91
N GLU A 30 32.85 -20.19 -32.09
CA GLU A 30 33.07 -19.27 -33.22
C GLU A 30 31.80 -18.48 -33.53
N ARG A 31 30.63 -19.15 -33.60
CA ARG A 31 29.37 -18.47 -33.87
C ARG A 31 28.95 -17.53 -32.74
N VAL A 32 29.22 -17.88 -31.49
CA VAL A 32 29.00 -16.98 -30.33
C VAL A 32 29.91 -15.76 -30.44
N GLU A 33 31.18 -15.95 -30.75
CA GLU A 33 32.17 -14.88 -30.92
C GLU A 33 31.76 -13.91 -32.03
N GLU A 34 31.29 -14.40 -33.18
CA GLU A 34 30.73 -13.56 -34.25
C GLU A 34 29.53 -12.74 -33.76
N VAL A 35 28.58 -13.37 -33.05
CA VAL A 35 27.35 -12.72 -32.56
C VAL A 35 27.62 -11.61 -31.54
N ILE A 36 28.63 -11.80 -30.68
CA ILE A 36 28.99 -10.81 -29.65
C ILE A 36 30.06 -9.83 -30.12
N GLY A 37 30.88 -10.19 -31.10
CA GLY A 37 32.00 -9.41 -31.63
C GLY A 37 31.56 -8.10 -32.28
N GLU A 38 30.49 -8.14 -33.07
CA GLU A 38 29.98 -6.96 -33.79
C GLU A 38 28.89 -6.20 -33.02
N THR A 39 29.19 -5.74 -31.81
CA THR A 39 28.23 -4.98 -31.00
C THR A 39 28.57 -3.50 -30.99
N LYS A 40 27.64 -2.71 -31.51
CA LYS A 40 27.66 -1.26 -31.43
C LYS A 40 26.54 -0.78 -30.52
N SER A 41 26.85 0.23 -29.72
CA SER A 41 25.93 0.83 -28.77
C SER A 41 25.81 2.33 -28.99
N ARG A 42 24.69 2.88 -28.51
CA ARG A 42 24.47 4.33 -28.38
C ARG A 42 23.92 4.61 -27.00
N VAL A 43 24.28 5.74 -26.42
CA VAL A 43 23.73 6.20 -25.14
C VAL A 43 22.57 7.16 -25.43
N ARG A 44 21.39 6.91 -24.85
CA ARG A 44 20.26 7.84 -24.89
C ARG A 44 20.28 8.72 -23.64
N ILE A 45 20.37 10.04 -23.82
CA ILE A 45 20.27 11.04 -22.75
C ILE A 45 19.09 11.93 -23.08
N GLY A 46 17.96 11.71 -22.41
CA GLY A 46 16.70 12.38 -22.79
C GLY A 46 16.20 11.90 -24.15
N GLU A 47 16.02 12.82 -25.10
CA GLU A 47 15.64 12.53 -26.49
C GLU A 47 16.84 12.38 -27.43
N GLU A 48 18.03 12.77 -26.98
CA GLU A 48 19.25 12.70 -27.77
C GLU A 48 19.87 11.31 -27.69
N ILE A 49 20.47 10.89 -28.81
CA ILE A 49 21.17 9.62 -28.95
C ILE A 49 22.61 9.96 -29.35
N SER A 50 23.57 9.42 -28.59
CA SER A 50 24.98 9.60 -28.90
C SER A 50 25.36 9.03 -30.27
N GLU A 51 26.53 9.41 -30.75
CA GLU A 51 27.18 8.66 -31.83
C GLU A 51 27.36 7.19 -31.46
N GLU A 52 27.47 6.38 -32.50
CA GLU A 52 27.61 4.95 -32.40
C GLU A 52 29.05 4.57 -32.04
N PHE A 53 29.22 3.75 -31.02
CA PHE A 53 30.53 3.27 -30.60
C PHE A 53 30.54 1.75 -30.45
N TRP A 54 31.70 1.15 -30.70
CA TRP A 54 31.90 -0.28 -30.54
C TRP A 54 32.00 -0.65 -29.06
N THR A 55 31.38 -1.76 -28.67
CA THR A 55 31.57 -2.35 -27.34
C THR A 55 32.44 -3.58 -27.45
N GLY A 56 33.52 -3.62 -26.67
CA GLY A 56 34.42 -4.78 -26.57
C GLY A 56 34.12 -5.70 -25.39
N ARG A 57 33.14 -5.34 -24.54
CA ARG A 57 32.75 -6.09 -23.35
C ARG A 57 31.24 -6.23 -23.27
N GLY A 58 30.81 -7.13 -22.41
CA GLY A 58 29.43 -7.47 -22.15
C GLY A 58 28.86 -8.46 -23.16
N VAL A 59 27.72 -9.02 -22.78
CA VAL A 59 26.84 -9.79 -23.66
C VAL A 59 25.73 -8.88 -24.21
N ARG A 60 25.13 -9.26 -25.34
CA ARG A 60 24.18 -8.41 -26.07
C ARG A 60 22.86 -8.19 -25.32
N GLN A 61 22.56 -6.95 -24.97
CA GLN A 61 21.30 -6.62 -24.28
C GLN A 61 20.07 -7.03 -25.11
N GLY A 62 19.08 -7.65 -24.45
CA GLY A 62 17.86 -8.13 -25.11
C GLY A 62 18.03 -9.42 -25.93
N CYS A 63 19.25 -9.95 -26.05
CA CYS A 63 19.48 -11.22 -26.72
C CYS A 63 19.07 -12.40 -25.82
N PRO A 64 18.26 -13.36 -26.33
CA PRO A 64 17.87 -14.55 -25.56
C PRO A 64 19.04 -15.44 -25.12
N LEU A 65 20.19 -15.35 -25.80
CA LEU A 65 21.38 -16.14 -25.51
C LEU A 65 22.19 -15.57 -24.33
N SER A 66 22.09 -14.28 -24.06
CA SER A 66 22.90 -13.57 -23.06
C SER A 66 22.78 -14.11 -21.63
N PRO A 67 21.57 -14.44 -21.11
CA PRO A 67 21.42 -15.10 -19.82
C PRO A 67 22.15 -16.43 -19.75
N LEU A 68 22.10 -17.24 -20.81
CA LEU A 68 22.78 -18.53 -20.86
C LEU A 68 24.29 -18.36 -20.85
N LEU A 69 24.84 -17.44 -21.64
CA LEU A 69 26.28 -17.14 -21.68
C LEU A 69 26.78 -16.66 -20.32
N PHE A 70 26.04 -15.77 -19.67
CA PHE A 70 26.39 -15.31 -18.33
C PHE A 70 26.35 -16.45 -17.30
N ASN A 71 25.31 -17.29 -17.32
CA ASN A 71 25.21 -18.44 -16.44
C ASN A 71 26.37 -19.42 -16.65
N ILE A 72 26.78 -19.65 -17.91
CA ILE A 72 27.97 -20.43 -18.23
C ILE A 72 29.19 -19.76 -17.59
N LEU A 73 29.43 -18.46 -17.80
CA LEU A 73 30.59 -17.78 -17.21
C LEU A 73 30.77 -18.05 -15.70
N ILE A 74 29.66 -18.05 -14.94
CA ILE A 74 29.67 -18.21 -13.48
C ILE A 74 29.39 -19.63 -12.96
N ALA A 75 29.11 -20.60 -13.82
CA ALA A 75 28.61 -21.92 -13.38
C ALA A 75 29.61 -22.78 -12.57
N ASP A 76 30.89 -22.42 -12.56
CA ASP A 76 31.97 -23.08 -11.81
C ASP A 76 32.19 -22.43 -10.43
N LEU A 77 31.46 -21.37 -10.09
CA LEU A 77 31.58 -20.67 -8.82
C LEU A 77 31.38 -21.61 -7.62
N GLU A 78 30.36 -22.47 -7.66
CA GLU A 78 30.05 -23.37 -6.56
C GLU A 78 31.18 -24.40 -6.34
N GLU A 79 31.72 -24.96 -7.43
CA GLU A 79 32.88 -25.88 -7.39
C GLU A 79 34.11 -25.20 -6.78
N GLU A 80 34.41 -23.97 -7.21
CA GLU A 80 35.55 -23.19 -6.70
C GLU A 80 35.41 -22.86 -5.21
N ILE A 81 34.20 -22.52 -4.77
CA ILE A 81 33.94 -22.27 -3.34
C ILE A 81 34.08 -23.58 -2.54
N ALA A 82 33.62 -24.70 -3.09
CA ALA A 82 33.61 -26.01 -2.43
C ALA A 82 35.02 -26.64 -2.29
N ARG A 83 35.97 -26.33 -3.20
CA ARG A 83 37.36 -26.85 -3.16
C ARG A 83 38.07 -26.62 -1.82
N GLY A 84 37.71 -25.58 -1.09
CA GLY A 84 38.32 -25.25 0.20
C GLY A 84 37.92 -26.16 1.37
N LYS A 85 36.93 -27.06 1.21
CA LYS A 85 36.37 -27.95 2.25
C LYS A 85 35.91 -27.26 3.56
N TRP A 86 35.86 -25.93 3.59
CA TRP A 86 35.47 -25.08 4.72
C TRP A 86 34.39 -24.08 4.27
N GLY A 87 33.34 -23.91 5.08
CA GLY A 87 32.13 -23.15 4.74
C GLY A 87 31.01 -23.94 4.09
N GLY A 88 29.88 -23.27 3.82
CA GLY A 88 28.62 -23.93 3.49
C GLY A 88 27.79 -24.29 4.72
N VAL A 89 26.53 -24.65 4.47
CA VAL A 89 25.57 -25.13 5.47
C VAL A 89 25.31 -26.61 5.25
N LYS A 90 25.30 -27.40 6.33
CA LYS A 90 25.05 -28.84 6.24
C LYS A 90 23.57 -29.11 5.99
N LEU A 91 23.28 -29.96 5.01
CA LEU A 91 21.94 -30.47 4.70
C LEU A 91 22.03 -31.99 4.49
N GLY A 92 21.62 -32.76 5.50
CA GLY A 92 21.89 -34.20 5.57
C GLY A 92 23.40 -34.51 5.46
N GLU A 93 23.78 -35.29 4.44
CA GLU A 93 25.18 -35.61 4.13
C GLU A 93 25.85 -34.59 3.19
N LYS A 94 25.08 -33.68 2.60
CA LYS A 94 25.56 -32.68 1.66
C LYS A 94 25.92 -31.38 2.37
N ARG A 95 26.74 -30.56 1.71
CA ARG A 95 27.04 -29.20 2.15
C ARG A 95 26.69 -28.22 1.04
N ILE A 96 25.89 -27.21 1.36
CA ILE A 96 25.42 -26.21 0.40
C ILE A 96 26.22 -24.93 0.61
N PHE A 97 27.00 -24.53 -0.39
CA PHE A 97 27.92 -23.39 -0.29
C PHE A 97 27.29 -22.09 -0.80
N SER A 98 26.46 -22.19 -1.84
CA SER A 98 25.85 -21.02 -2.47
C SER A 98 24.45 -21.30 -2.99
N LEU A 99 23.65 -20.25 -3.12
CA LEU A 99 22.42 -20.24 -3.91
C LEU A 99 22.55 -19.15 -4.96
N ALA A 100 22.41 -19.48 -6.24
CA ALA A 100 22.51 -18.51 -7.32
C ALA A 100 21.17 -18.42 -8.08
N TYR A 101 20.77 -17.21 -8.42
CA TYR A 101 19.64 -16.96 -9.31
C TYR A 101 20.00 -15.80 -10.24
N ALA A 102 20.25 -16.12 -11.52
CA ALA A 102 20.80 -15.18 -12.48
C ALA A 102 22.09 -14.52 -11.95
N ASP A 103 22.13 -13.20 -11.78
CA ASP A 103 23.25 -12.43 -11.27
C ASP A 103 23.30 -12.31 -9.73
N ASP A 104 22.23 -12.70 -9.04
CA ASP A 104 22.20 -12.71 -7.57
C ASP A 104 22.85 -13.99 -7.02
N ILE A 105 23.87 -13.82 -6.19
CA ILE A 105 24.59 -14.94 -5.54
C ILE A 105 24.49 -14.81 -4.02
N VAL A 106 24.02 -15.85 -3.35
CA VAL A 106 24.01 -15.99 -1.89
C VAL A 106 25.11 -16.96 -1.50
N LEU A 107 25.98 -16.55 -0.57
CA LEU A 107 26.96 -17.43 0.07
C LEU A 107 26.45 -17.81 1.45
N LEU A 108 26.61 -19.08 1.83
CA LEU A 108 26.10 -19.64 3.07
C LEU A 108 27.25 -20.25 3.89
N ALA A 109 27.28 -19.99 5.19
CA ALA A 109 28.24 -20.58 6.12
C ALA A 109 27.61 -20.70 7.51
N GLU A 110 28.04 -21.68 8.28
CA GLU A 110 27.59 -21.88 9.67
C GLU A 110 28.41 -21.00 10.63
N GLU A 111 29.70 -20.79 10.33
CA GLU A 111 30.64 -20.07 11.19
C GLU A 111 31.22 -18.79 10.57
N GLU A 112 31.69 -17.86 11.41
CA GLU A 112 32.27 -16.58 10.97
C GLU A 112 33.53 -16.79 10.11
N ASP A 113 34.46 -17.61 10.57
CA ASP A 113 35.76 -17.83 9.90
C ASP A 113 35.57 -18.54 8.55
N GLU A 114 34.58 -19.41 8.47
CA GLU A 114 34.17 -20.04 7.23
C GLU A 114 33.66 -19.01 6.21
N MET A 115 32.78 -18.09 6.63
CA MET A 115 32.29 -17.01 5.76
C MET A 115 33.45 -16.12 5.28
N ARG A 116 34.41 -15.79 6.15
CA ARG A 116 35.60 -15.01 5.76
C ARG A 116 36.43 -15.73 4.70
N ALA A 117 36.66 -17.03 4.88
CA ALA A 117 37.39 -17.84 3.91
C ALA A 117 36.65 -17.91 2.56
N MET A 118 35.32 -18.06 2.58
CA MET A 118 34.48 -18.07 1.38
C MET A 118 34.50 -16.72 0.66
N LEU A 119 34.43 -15.59 1.37
CA LEU A 119 34.54 -14.26 0.79
C LEU A 119 35.89 -14.08 0.08
N ALA A 120 37.00 -14.49 0.71
CA ALA A 120 38.34 -14.39 0.10
C ALA A 120 38.48 -15.28 -1.15
N ARG A 121 37.88 -16.48 -1.17
CA ARG A 121 37.85 -17.32 -2.37
C ARG A 121 37.01 -16.70 -3.47
N THR A 122 35.83 -16.17 -3.12
CA THR A 122 34.94 -15.51 -4.06
C THR A 122 35.59 -14.26 -4.63
N GLU A 123 36.35 -13.50 -3.85
CA GLU A 123 37.13 -12.34 -4.32
C GLU A 123 38.10 -12.74 -5.43
N ARG A 124 38.92 -13.78 -5.20
CA ARG A 124 39.85 -14.32 -6.21
C ARG A 124 39.13 -14.86 -7.45
N TYR A 125 38.01 -15.54 -7.25
CA TYR A 125 37.20 -16.04 -8.35
C TYR A 125 36.69 -14.89 -9.24
N MET A 126 36.14 -13.84 -8.63
CA MET A 126 35.64 -12.67 -9.35
C MET A 126 36.77 -11.94 -10.09
N ASP A 127 37.97 -11.86 -9.51
CA ASP A 127 39.17 -11.33 -10.18
C ASP A 127 39.55 -12.15 -11.41
N ASN A 128 39.58 -13.48 -11.29
CA ASN A 128 39.88 -14.38 -12.40
C ASN A 128 38.84 -14.27 -13.52
N LYS A 129 37.56 -14.10 -13.16
CA LYS A 129 36.47 -13.90 -14.12
C LYS A 129 36.37 -12.45 -14.63
N ARG A 130 37.21 -11.53 -14.14
CA ARG A 130 37.17 -10.09 -14.43
C ARG A 130 35.80 -9.45 -14.13
N LEU A 131 35.10 -9.94 -13.11
CA LEU A 131 33.80 -9.43 -12.65
C LEU A 131 33.97 -8.52 -11.43
N GLU A 132 33.20 -7.44 -11.37
CA GLU A 132 33.23 -6.49 -10.24
C GLU A 132 31.99 -6.66 -9.34
N VAL A 133 32.21 -6.79 -8.03
CA VAL A 133 31.13 -6.82 -7.04
C VAL A 133 30.75 -5.41 -6.62
N ASN A 134 29.45 -5.12 -6.61
CA ASN A 134 28.89 -3.92 -6.03
C ASN A 134 28.85 -4.06 -4.50
N VAL A 135 29.91 -3.60 -3.82
CA VAL A 135 30.05 -3.67 -2.36
C VAL A 135 28.92 -2.92 -1.63
N MET A 136 28.39 -1.84 -2.23
CA MET A 136 27.32 -1.05 -1.63
C MET A 136 25.97 -1.77 -1.64
N LYS A 137 25.71 -2.62 -2.64
CA LYS A 137 24.50 -3.44 -2.72
C LYS A 137 24.67 -4.83 -2.09
N THR A 138 25.90 -5.32 -2.01
CA THR A 138 26.23 -6.55 -1.30
C THR A 138 26.09 -6.36 0.21
N LYS A 139 25.42 -7.30 0.88
CA LYS A 139 25.16 -7.28 2.33
C LYS A 139 25.54 -8.61 2.97
N ILE A 140 25.86 -8.57 4.27
CA ILE A 140 25.95 -9.75 5.14
C ILE A 140 24.73 -9.76 6.07
N MET A 141 24.13 -10.93 6.28
CA MET A 141 23.08 -11.13 7.27
C MET A 141 23.43 -12.36 8.09
N ILE A 142 23.38 -12.21 9.42
CA ILE A 142 23.72 -13.29 10.35
C ILE A 142 22.44 -13.79 11.01
N PHE A 143 22.10 -15.06 10.79
CA PHE A 143 20.95 -15.69 11.44
C PHE A 143 21.28 -16.03 12.90
N ARG A 144 20.41 -15.63 13.83
CA ARG A 144 20.56 -15.97 15.26
C ARG A 144 19.22 -15.99 15.99
N LYS A 145 19.10 -16.86 16.98
CA LYS A 145 17.99 -16.85 17.95
C LYS A 145 18.44 -16.11 19.22
N GLY A 146 17.98 -14.87 19.45
CA GLY A 146 18.23 -14.13 20.72
C GLY A 146 18.73 -12.68 20.59
N GLY A 147 18.69 -11.96 21.72
CA GLY A 147 18.95 -10.52 21.84
C GLY A 147 20.12 -10.16 22.77
N GLY A 148 21.34 -10.58 22.43
CA GLY A 148 22.56 -10.22 23.18
C GLY A 148 23.37 -9.06 22.56
N ARG A 149 24.16 -8.38 23.39
CA ARG A 149 25.15 -7.36 22.98
C ARG A 149 26.21 -8.02 22.09
N ARG A 150 26.51 -7.41 20.95
CA ARG A 150 27.22 -8.05 19.84
C ARG A 150 28.66 -7.53 19.71
N LYS A 151 29.63 -8.43 19.48
CA LYS A 151 30.94 -8.06 18.91
C LYS A 151 30.73 -7.61 17.46
N ARG A 152 31.02 -6.35 17.14
CA ARG A 152 30.93 -5.86 15.76
C ARG A 152 31.96 -6.58 14.90
N ILE A 153 31.48 -7.48 14.04
CA ILE A 153 32.31 -8.15 13.04
C ILE A 153 32.55 -7.17 11.89
N LYS A 154 33.82 -7.00 11.49
CA LYS A 154 34.19 -6.26 10.29
C LYS A 154 34.23 -7.23 9.10
N TRP A 155 33.34 -7.01 8.15
CA TRP A 155 33.30 -7.72 6.86
C TRP A 155 33.96 -6.84 5.80
N ILE A 156 34.92 -7.40 5.07
CA ILE A 156 35.76 -6.65 4.13
C ILE A 156 35.76 -7.39 2.79
N TRP A 157 35.65 -6.62 1.70
CA TRP A 157 35.81 -7.06 0.31
C TRP A 157 36.73 -6.08 -0.40
N LYS A 158 37.92 -6.53 -0.84
CA LYS A 158 38.94 -5.65 -1.47
C LYS A 158 39.19 -4.35 -0.68
N GLY A 159 39.38 -4.47 0.64
CA GLY A 159 39.58 -3.32 1.54
C GLY A 159 38.33 -2.47 1.83
N LYS A 160 37.21 -2.68 1.12
CA LYS A 160 35.94 -1.97 1.36
C LYS A 160 35.07 -2.74 2.35
N LYS A 161 34.38 -2.01 3.22
CA LYS A 161 33.50 -2.62 4.24
C LYS A 161 32.18 -3.07 3.63
N ILE A 162 31.78 -4.31 3.87
CA ILE A 162 30.43 -4.80 3.56
C ILE A 162 29.51 -4.47 4.74
N GLU A 163 28.32 -3.95 4.45
CA GLU A 163 27.31 -3.69 5.47
C GLU A 163 26.69 -5.00 5.96
N GLU A 164 26.55 -5.11 7.29
CA GLU A 164 25.73 -6.16 7.88
C GLU A 164 24.34 -5.63 8.23
N VAL A 165 23.32 -6.38 7.81
CA VAL A 165 21.91 -6.02 7.92
C VAL A 165 21.12 -7.01 8.78
N LYS A 166 20.03 -6.51 9.39
CA LYS A 166 19.06 -7.34 10.12
C LYS A 166 17.97 -7.89 9.21
N GLU A 167 17.72 -7.24 8.08
CA GLU A 167 16.72 -7.64 7.10
C GLU A 167 17.28 -7.46 5.69
N ILE A 168 17.01 -8.40 4.80
CA ILE A 168 17.40 -8.32 3.38
C ILE A 168 16.26 -8.84 2.51
N LYS A 169 16.04 -8.17 1.37
CA LYS A 169 15.09 -8.62 0.36
C LYS A 169 15.84 -9.42 -0.71
N TYR A 170 15.47 -10.67 -0.91
CA TYR A 170 16.02 -11.56 -1.93
C TYR A 170 14.87 -12.21 -2.71
N LEU A 171 14.92 -12.11 -4.04
CA LEU A 171 13.83 -12.53 -4.95
C LEU A 171 12.45 -12.06 -4.46
N GLY A 172 12.36 -10.81 -3.99
CA GLY A 172 11.12 -10.20 -3.51
C GLY A 172 10.61 -10.67 -2.13
N TYR A 173 11.28 -11.63 -1.48
CA TYR A 173 11.02 -12.11 -0.12
C TYR A 173 11.92 -11.40 0.90
N VAL A 174 11.38 -10.97 2.04
CA VAL A 174 12.17 -10.30 3.09
C VAL A 174 12.59 -11.30 4.16
N PHE A 175 13.89 -11.56 4.24
CA PHE A 175 14.49 -12.37 5.29
C PHE A 175 14.83 -11.50 6.49
N GLN A 176 14.66 -12.04 7.70
CA GLN A 176 15.05 -11.38 8.94
C GLN A 176 16.08 -12.24 9.68
N SER A 177 17.07 -11.59 10.31
CA SER A 177 18.14 -12.26 11.05
C SER A 177 17.65 -13.15 12.20
N ASN A 178 16.44 -12.90 12.71
CA ASN A 178 15.82 -13.72 13.76
C ASN A 178 15.01 -14.90 13.22
N GLY A 179 14.93 -15.09 11.90
CA GLY A 179 14.10 -16.10 11.25
C GLY A 179 12.61 -15.79 11.24
N SER A 180 12.17 -14.62 11.73
CA SER A 180 10.77 -14.23 11.65
C SER A 180 10.36 -13.90 10.21
N GLN A 181 9.09 -14.12 9.92
CA GLN A 181 8.44 -13.82 8.64
C GLN A 181 7.67 -12.48 8.71
N ASP A 182 7.66 -11.80 9.86
CA ASP A 182 6.85 -10.61 10.10
C ASP A 182 7.29 -9.42 9.23
N GLY A 183 8.58 -9.28 8.96
CA GLY A 183 9.14 -8.27 8.07
C GLY A 183 8.61 -8.44 6.65
N HIS A 184 8.58 -9.68 6.16
CA HIS A 184 8.01 -10.01 4.84
C HIS A 184 6.52 -9.73 4.78
N VAL A 185 5.75 -10.23 5.74
CA VAL A 185 4.31 -10.01 5.80
C VAL A 185 3.98 -8.52 5.88
N ARG A 186 4.76 -7.73 6.63
CA ARG A 186 4.59 -6.27 6.69
C ARG A 186 4.84 -5.59 5.35
N ASP A 187 5.88 -5.98 4.61
CA ASP A 187 6.15 -5.49 3.26
C ASP A 187 5.00 -5.85 2.29
N ARG A 188 4.46 -7.07 2.38
CA ARG A 188 3.30 -7.51 1.58
C ARG A 188 2.04 -6.73 1.91
N ILE A 189 1.74 -6.51 3.19
CA ILE A 189 0.60 -5.68 3.62
C ILE A 189 0.74 -4.26 3.08
N LYS A 190 1.91 -3.64 3.18
CA LYS A 190 2.14 -2.27 2.66
C LYS A 190 1.81 -2.19 1.16
N LYS A 191 2.29 -3.16 0.37
CA LYS A 191 2.02 -3.22 -1.08
C LYS A 191 0.56 -3.52 -1.39
N ALA A 192 -0.04 -4.48 -0.69
CA ALA A 192 -1.44 -4.85 -0.86
C ALA A 192 -2.38 -3.67 -0.55
N VAL A 193 -2.15 -2.95 0.55
CA VAL A 193 -2.92 -1.75 0.91
C VAL A 193 -2.78 -0.65 -0.16
N GLY A 194 -1.57 -0.46 -0.71
CA GLY A 194 -1.34 0.49 -1.80
C GLY A 194 -2.16 0.17 -3.06
N ILE A 195 -2.23 -1.09 -3.45
CA ILE A 195 -2.99 -1.54 -4.63
C ILE A 195 -4.50 -1.61 -4.33
N MET A 196 -4.89 -1.94 -3.09
CA MET A 196 -6.29 -2.11 -2.70
C MET A 196 -7.14 -0.87 -2.98
N GLY A 197 -6.59 0.35 -2.84
CA GLY A 197 -7.29 1.59 -3.20
C GLY A 197 -7.57 1.72 -4.70
N GLN A 198 -6.64 1.25 -5.54
CA GLN A 198 -6.81 1.20 -6.99
C GLN A 198 -7.86 0.14 -7.37
N VAL A 199 -7.76 -1.05 -6.77
CA VAL A 199 -8.72 -2.16 -6.98
C VAL A 199 -10.13 -1.73 -6.58
N TRP A 200 -10.27 -1.04 -5.45
CA TRP A 200 -11.53 -0.46 -5.02
C TRP A 200 -12.11 0.48 -6.08
N SER A 201 -11.30 1.42 -6.56
CA SER A 201 -11.71 2.41 -7.57
C SER A 201 -12.11 1.76 -8.90
N ILE A 202 -11.35 0.76 -9.35
CA ILE A 202 -11.65 -0.01 -10.57
C ILE A 202 -12.94 -0.81 -10.38
N GLY A 203 -13.06 -1.53 -9.26
CA GLY A 203 -14.24 -2.34 -8.95
C GLY A 203 -15.50 -1.50 -8.86
N LYS A 204 -15.45 -0.33 -8.21
CA LYS A 204 -16.58 0.59 -8.14
C LYS A 204 -16.99 1.11 -9.53
N ARG A 205 -16.04 1.43 -10.41
CA ARG A 205 -16.33 1.91 -11.77
C ARG A 205 -16.88 0.81 -12.69
N LYS A 206 -16.25 -0.37 -12.69
CA LYS A 206 -16.60 -1.46 -13.62
C LYS A 206 -17.80 -2.30 -13.15
N PHE A 207 -17.88 -2.55 -11.86
CA PHE A 207 -18.83 -3.51 -11.28
C PHE A 207 -19.87 -2.85 -10.38
N GLY A 208 -19.73 -1.57 -10.05
CA GLY A 208 -20.74 -0.79 -9.34
C GLY A 208 -21.21 -1.45 -8.05
N LYS A 209 -22.44 -1.96 -8.07
CA LYS A 209 -23.12 -2.61 -6.95
C LYS A 209 -22.88 -4.12 -6.84
N ASP A 210 -22.17 -4.74 -7.79
CA ASP A 210 -21.93 -6.18 -7.80
C ASP A 210 -20.86 -6.58 -6.77
N ILE A 211 -21.33 -6.96 -5.58
CA ILE A 211 -20.51 -7.34 -4.43
C ILE A 211 -19.66 -8.57 -4.77
N GLY A 212 -20.21 -9.53 -5.52
CA GLY A 212 -19.50 -10.74 -5.93
C GLY A 212 -18.30 -10.45 -6.83
N LYS A 213 -18.47 -9.60 -7.84
CA LYS A 213 -17.34 -9.20 -8.72
C LYS A 213 -16.32 -8.31 -8.01
N ARG A 214 -16.77 -7.44 -7.10
CA ARG A 214 -15.86 -6.60 -6.30
C ARG A 214 -15.05 -7.41 -5.30
N THR A 215 -15.67 -8.43 -4.71
CA THR A 215 -15.03 -9.48 -3.93
C THR A 215 -13.98 -10.20 -4.73
N TRP A 216 -14.36 -10.70 -5.91
CA TRP A 216 -13.46 -11.43 -6.80
C TRP A 216 -12.26 -10.59 -7.22
N LEU A 217 -12.43 -9.29 -7.45
CA LEU A 217 -11.30 -8.39 -7.74
C LEU A 217 -10.29 -8.30 -6.59
N PHE A 218 -10.77 -8.29 -5.34
CA PHE A 218 -9.87 -8.34 -4.19
C PHE A 218 -9.06 -9.65 -4.20
N ASP A 219 -9.73 -10.77 -4.45
CA ASP A 219 -9.09 -12.09 -4.49
C ASP A 219 -8.08 -12.21 -5.65
N ALA A 220 -8.41 -11.65 -6.81
CA ALA A 220 -7.55 -11.73 -7.99
C ALA A 220 -6.32 -10.81 -7.90
N LEU A 221 -6.47 -9.62 -7.31
CA LEU A 221 -5.44 -8.57 -7.39
C LEU A 221 -4.78 -8.27 -6.04
N VAL A 222 -5.55 -8.15 -4.97
CA VAL A 222 -5.01 -7.79 -3.64
C VAL A 222 -4.44 -9.02 -2.95
N TRP A 223 -5.19 -10.11 -2.93
CA TRP A 223 -4.74 -11.37 -2.34
C TRP A 223 -3.51 -11.93 -3.06
N THR A 224 -3.41 -11.84 -4.39
CA THR A 224 -2.21 -12.26 -5.14
C THR A 224 -0.94 -11.55 -4.66
N VAL A 225 -1.02 -10.26 -4.33
CA VAL A 225 0.11 -9.49 -3.79
C VAL A 225 0.38 -9.87 -2.34
N LEU A 226 -0.69 -10.01 -1.55
CA LEU A 226 -0.60 -10.30 -0.12
C LEU A 226 -0.04 -11.71 0.14
N SER A 227 -0.44 -12.68 -0.67
CA SER A 227 -0.11 -14.11 -0.56
C SER A 227 1.26 -14.49 -1.11
N TYR A 228 2.06 -13.54 -1.59
CA TYR A 228 3.39 -13.83 -2.10
C TYR A 228 4.28 -14.41 -0.98
N GLY A 229 4.77 -15.64 -1.18
CA GLY A 229 5.55 -16.40 -0.20
C GLY A 229 4.71 -17.08 0.88
N ALA A 230 3.38 -17.18 0.73
CA ALA A 230 2.49 -17.87 1.66
C ALA A 230 2.83 -19.36 1.83
N GLU A 231 3.57 -19.93 0.88
CA GLU A 231 4.18 -21.25 0.99
C GLU A 231 5.06 -21.40 2.24
N ILE A 232 5.64 -20.30 2.71
CA ILE A 232 6.53 -20.26 3.88
C ILE A 232 5.77 -19.78 5.13
N TRP A 233 4.98 -18.71 5.01
CA TRP A 233 4.35 -18.06 6.17
C TRP A 233 2.88 -18.41 6.41
N GLY A 234 2.27 -19.20 5.53
CA GLY A 234 0.83 -19.40 5.44
C GLY A 234 0.21 -20.29 6.52
N TRP A 235 1.01 -21.02 7.29
CA TRP A 235 0.51 -21.89 8.37
C TRP A 235 -0.06 -21.10 9.56
N LYS A 236 0.44 -19.89 9.80
CA LYS A 236 0.02 -19.07 10.93
C LYS A 236 -1.05 -18.05 10.56
N GLU A 237 -2.13 -17.97 11.34
CA GLU A 237 -3.07 -16.84 11.25
C GLU A 237 -2.37 -15.53 11.64
N ARG A 238 -2.46 -14.54 10.76
CA ARG A 238 -1.84 -13.23 10.96
C ARG A 238 -2.92 -12.15 10.98
N GLU A 239 -3.26 -11.67 12.18
CA GLU A 239 -4.33 -10.69 12.38
C GLU A 239 -4.21 -9.45 11.47
N LYS A 240 -2.99 -8.97 11.23
CA LYS A 240 -2.74 -7.81 10.34
C LYS A 240 -3.07 -8.10 8.87
N VAL A 241 -2.95 -9.36 8.42
CA VAL A 241 -3.35 -9.81 7.07
C VAL A 241 -4.87 -9.85 6.99
N GLU A 242 -5.53 -10.42 8.00
CA GLU A 242 -7.00 -10.47 8.09
C GLU A 242 -7.64 -9.07 8.07
N LYS A 243 -7.05 -8.13 8.81
CA LYS A 243 -7.49 -6.72 8.85
C LYS A 243 -7.47 -6.03 7.48
N VAL A 244 -6.64 -6.47 6.53
CA VAL A 244 -6.65 -5.93 5.16
C VAL A 244 -7.96 -6.29 4.45
N GLU A 245 -8.36 -7.56 4.49
CA GLU A 245 -9.62 -8.00 3.90
C GLU A 245 -10.81 -7.39 4.64
N GLU A 246 -10.82 -7.42 5.97
CA GLU A 246 -11.91 -6.81 6.75
C GLU A 246 -12.12 -5.34 6.41
N ARG A 247 -11.03 -4.58 6.19
CA ARG A 247 -11.11 -3.19 5.75
C ARG A 247 -11.78 -3.08 4.39
N PHE A 248 -11.42 -3.95 3.44
CA PHE A 248 -12.05 -3.99 2.12
C PHE A 248 -13.53 -4.36 2.21
N LEU A 249 -13.89 -5.33 3.04
CA LEU A 249 -15.28 -5.76 3.24
C LEU A 249 -16.13 -4.66 3.88
N LYS A 250 -15.58 -3.92 4.85
CA LYS A 250 -16.25 -2.76 5.46
C LYS A 250 -16.52 -1.66 4.44
N TRP A 251 -15.53 -1.38 3.57
CA TRP A 251 -15.75 -0.47 2.45
C TRP A 251 -16.86 -0.97 1.56
N LEU A 252 -16.80 -2.24 1.18
CA LEU A 252 -17.78 -2.88 0.31
C LEU A 252 -19.18 -2.66 0.86
N LEU A 253 -19.41 -2.99 2.13
CA LEU A 253 -20.70 -2.86 2.82
C LEU A 253 -21.10 -1.43 3.20
N GLY A 254 -20.19 -0.46 3.13
CA GLY A 254 -20.45 0.93 3.51
C GLY A 254 -20.70 1.13 5.01
N VAL A 255 -20.05 0.34 5.86
CA VAL A 255 -20.14 0.38 7.33
C VAL A 255 -18.92 1.05 7.99
N ASP A 256 -19.06 1.48 9.24
CA ASP A 256 -18.00 2.14 10.01
C ASP A 256 -16.78 1.24 10.21
N ARG A 257 -15.60 1.86 10.32
CA ARG A 257 -14.34 1.15 10.53
C ARG A 257 -14.34 0.31 11.82
N ARG A 258 -15.07 0.75 12.85
CA ARG A 258 -15.22 0.09 14.16
C ARG A 258 -16.16 -1.11 14.13
N THR A 259 -16.95 -1.28 13.06
CA THR A 259 -17.83 -2.45 12.92
C THR A 259 -17.01 -3.73 13.11
N PRO A 260 -17.40 -4.66 13.98
CA PRO A 260 -16.62 -5.86 14.23
C PRO A 260 -16.43 -6.72 12.97
N GLY A 261 -15.20 -7.21 12.77
CA GLY A 261 -14.85 -8.00 11.58
C GLY A 261 -15.66 -9.29 11.43
N TYR A 262 -15.97 -9.96 12.55
CA TYR A 262 -16.78 -11.18 12.55
C TYR A 262 -18.20 -10.96 12.00
N MET A 263 -18.83 -9.81 12.25
CA MET A 263 -20.17 -9.50 11.73
C MET A 263 -20.12 -9.23 10.22
N VAL A 264 -19.11 -8.48 9.76
CA VAL A 264 -18.92 -8.17 8.33
C VAL A 264 -18.62 -9.45 7.54
N ARG A 265 -17.81 -10.34 8.12
CA ARG A 265 -17.52 -11.67 7.57
C ARG A 265 -18.77 -12.55 7.54
N GLU A 266 -19.58 -12.52 8.59
CA GLU A 266 -20.83 -13.29 8.65
C GLU A 266 -21.87 -12.79 7.63
N GLU A 267 -22.02 -11.48 7.44
CA GLU A 267 -22.97 -10.89 6.49
C GLU A 267 -22.60 -11.22 5.04
N LEU A 268 -21.30 -11.33 4.74
CA LEU A 268 -20.78 -11.68 3.41
C LEU A 268 -20.43 -13.16 3.24
N LYS A 269 -20.61 -13.98 4.28
CA LYS A 269 -20.18 -15.40 4.33
C LYS A 269 -18.73 -15.60 3.90
N ARG A 270 -17.83 -14.77 4.44
CA ARG A 270 -16.41 -14.70 4.12
C ARG A 270 -15.55 -15.28 5.23
N ASP A 271 -14.89 -16.39 4.94
CA ASP A 271 -13.89 -16.99 5.82
C ASP A 271 -12.58 -16.19 5.82
N LYS A 272 -11.75 -16.38 6.84
CA LYS A 272 -10.45 -15.73 7.00
C LYS A 272 -9.50 -16.13 5.88
N LEU A 273 -8.55 -15.26 5.57
CA LEU A 273 -7.52 -15.54 4.56
C LEU A 273 -6.56 -16.65 5.00
N ARG A 274 -6.47 -16.96 6.29
CA ARG A 274 -5.66 -18.05 6.85
C ARG A 274 -5.84 -19.38 6.10
N SER A 275 -7.07 -19.78 5.78
CA SER A 275 -7.34 -21.07 5.11
C SER A 275 -6.73 -21.12 3.71
N ARG A 276 -6.76 -19.99 2.99
CA ARG A 276 -6.16 -19.84 1.66
C ARG A 276 -4.64 -19.78 1.73
N ALA A 277 -4.09 -19.15 2.77
CA ALA A 277 -2.65 -19.10 3.00
C ALA A 277 -2.11 -20.51 3.28
N ALA A 278 -2.76 -21.24 4.19
CA ALA A 278 -2.43 -22.62 4.52
C ALA A 278 -2.58 -23.56 3.31
N ARG A 279 -3.55 -23.32 2.41
CA ARG A 279 -3.67 -24.10 1.17
C ARG A 279 -2.45 -23.96 0.27
N ARG A 280 -1.85 -22.75 0.19
CA ARG A 280 -0.60 -22.54 -0.56
C ARG A 280 0.57 -23.28 0.09
N ALA A 281 0.67 -23.25 1.42
CA ALA A 281 1.69 -23.98 2.15
C ALA A 281 1.55 -25.51 1.99
N TRP A 282 0.33 -26.05 2.13
CA TRP A 282 0.04 -27.46 1.88
C TRP A 282 0.42 -27.88 0.46
N ASN A 283 -0.04 -27.15 -0.55
CA ASN A 283 0.26 -27.46 -1.95
C ASN A 283 1.76 -27.42 -2.24
N PHE A 284 2.51 -26.57 -1.56
CA PHE A 284 3.95 -26.53 -1.66
C PHE A 284 4.60 -27.78 -1.07
N GLU A 285 4.20 -28.20 0.13
CA GLU A 285 4.66 -29.45 0.76
C GLU A 285 4.35 -30.68 -0.11
N LYS A 286 3.08 -30.83 -0.53
CA LYS A 286 2.64 -31.93 -1.41
C LYS A 286 3.45 -31.99 -2.70
N ARG A 287 3.72 -30.83 -3.32
CA ARG A 287 4.57 -30.76 -4.53
C ARG A 287 6.02 -31.20 -4.28
N LEU A 288 6.59 -30.92 -3.11
CA LEU A 288 7.93 -31.38 -2.75
C LEU A 288 7.95 -32.90 -2.53
N GLU A 289 6.95 -33.44 -1.84
CA GLU A 289 6.81 -34.87 -1.57
C GLU A 289 6.66 -35.67 -2.88
N GLU A 290 5.78 -35.22 -3.78
CA GLU A 290 5.58 -35.75 -5.13
C GLU A 290 6.81 -35.58 -6.05
N GLY A 291 7.88 -34.91 -5.61
CA GLY A 291 9.09 -34.69 -6.40
C GLY A 291 8.93 -33.67 -7.53
N LYS A 292 7.83 -32.90 -7.55
CA LYS A 292 7.53 -31.84 -8.54
C LYS A 292 8.10 -30.46 -8.16
N GLY A 293 8.90 -30.40 -7.09
CA GLY A 293 9.57 -29.18 -6.63
C GLY A 293 11.09 -29.29 -6.67
N GLY A 294 11.77 -28.26 -6.16
CA GLY A 294 13.23 -28.23 -6.16
C GLY A 294 13.84 -29.28 -5.22
N ARG A 295 14.83 -30.04 -5.72
CA ARG A 295 15.50 -31.10 -4.94
C ARG A 295 16.04 -30.61 -3.60
N LEU A 296 16.68 -29.44 -3.56
CA LEU A 296 17.18 -28.84 -2.31
C LEU A 296 16.05 -28.52 -1.32
N ALA A 297 14.91 -28.02 -1.80
CA ALA A 297 13.78 -27.73 -0.92
C ALA A 297 13.16 -29.01 -0.35
N LYS A 298 13.13 -30.10 -1.13
CA LYS A 298 12.73 -31.42 -0.65
C LYS A 298 13.70 -31.93 0.42
N ASP A 299 15.00 -31.88 0.15
CA ASP A 299 16.04 -32.29 1.11
C ASP A 299 15.91 -31.48 2.43
N CYS A 300 15.63 -30.17 2.36
CA CYS A 300 15.33 -29.34 3.55
C CYS A 300 14.08 -29.79 4.30
N LEU A 301 13.00 -30.13 3.59
CA LEU A 301 11.75 -30.58 4.19
C LEU A 301 11.94 -31.92 4.93
N GLU A 302 12.65 -32.86 4.32
CA GLU A 302 12.95 -34.16 4.93
C GLU A 302 13.83 -34.01 6.17
N GLU A 303 14.84 -33.13 6.14
CA GLU A 303 15.64 -32.87 7.34
C GLU A 303 14.82 -32.23 8.48
N ILE A 304 13.88 -31.32 8.16
CA ILE A 304 12.96 -30.77 9.15
C ILE A 304 12.11 -31.88 9.78
N LYS A 305 11.57 -32.79 8.96
CA LYS A 305 10.78 -33.94 9.42
C LYS A 305 11.59 -34.83 10.36
N GLU A 306 12.80 -35.21 9.96
CA GLU A 306 13.69 -36.06 10.78
C GLU A 306 14.05 -35.42 12.14
N ARG A 307 14.38 -34.12 12.14
CA ARG A 307 14.74 -33.41 13.37
C ARG A 307 13.57 -33.34 14.36
N THR A 308 12.36 -33.11 13.84
CA THR A 308 11.12 -33.10 14.64
C THR A 308 10.81 -34.49 15.20
N GLY A 309 10.85 -35.54 14.37
CA GLY A 309 10.59 -36.92 14.81
C GLY A 309 11.57 -37.44 15.87
N LYS A 310 12.82 -36.97 15.85
CA LYS A 310 13.85 -37.32 16.85
C LYS A 310 13.78 -36.48 18.14
N GLY A 311 12.77 -35.60 18.29
CA GLY A 311 12.64 -34.70 19.44
C GLY A 311 13.75 -33.65 19.56
N ARG A 312 14.55 -33.42 18.52
CA ARG A 312 15.75 -32.55 18.53
C ARG A 312 15.43 -31.08 18.29
N GLY A 313 14.25 -30.64 18.75
CA GLY A 313 13.76 -29.27 18.66
C GLY A 313 12.95 -29.00 17.38
N VAL A 314 11.68 -28.68 17.57
CA VAL A 314 10.74 -28.34 16.49
C VAL A 314 11.10 -26.96 15.91
N SER A 315 11.22 -26.87 14.58
CA SER A 315 11.45 -25.61 13.89
C SER A 315 10.27 -24.65 14.14
N GLY A 316 10.49 -23.33 14.10
CA GLY A 316 9.38 -22.38 14.26
C GLY A 316 8.29 -22.55 13.20
N TRP A 317 8.69 -22.95 11.99
CA TRP A 317 7.79 -23.24 10.89
C TRP A 317 6.95 -24.51 11.13
N GLU A 318 7.55 -25.59 11.63
CA GLU A 318 6.82 -26.82 11.95
C GLU A 318 5.88 -26.63 13.15
N LYS A 319 6.25 -25.79 14.14
CA LYS A 319 5.33 -25.41 15.23
C LYS A 319 4.09 -24.69 14.72
N GLU A 320 4.27 -23.70 13.84
CA GLU A 320 3.15 -22.96 13.25
C GLU A 320 2.24 -23.90 12.43
N ARG A 321 2.83 -24.89 11.75
CA ARG A 321 2.10 -25.95 11.04
C ARG A 321 1.31 -26.85 11.99
N GLU A 322 1.94 -27.38 13.03
CA GLU A 322 1.27 -28.22 14.04
C GLU A 322 0.12 -27.47 14.75
N GLU A 323 0.34 -26.21 15.12
CA GLU A 323 -0.68 -25.35 15.74
C GLU A 323 -1.89 -25.15 14.82
N PHE A 324 -1.70 -25.07 13.50
CA PHE A 324 -2.79 -24.97 12.54
C PHE A 324 -3.67 -26.23 12.52
N PHE A 325 -3.05 -27.41 12.38
CA PHE A 325 -3.78 -28.69 12.38
C PHE A 325 -4.45 -28.98 13.72
N ARG A 326 -3.77 -28.67 14.82
CA ARG A 326 -4.33 -28.76 16.18
C ARG A 326 -5.54 -27.85 16.32
N GLY A 327 -5.42 -26.61 15.88
CA GLY A 327 -6.54 -25.66 15.87
C GLY A 327 -7.75 -26.19 15.10
N ALA A 328 -7.53 -26.90 13.98
CA ALA A 328 -8.60 -27.50 13.18
C ALA A 328 -9.15 -28.85 13.72
N GLY A 329 -8.72 -29.30 14.90
CA GLY A 329 -9.12 -30.61 15.45
C GLY A 329 -8.63 -31.80 14.63
N LEU A 330 -7.48 -31.63 13.97
CA LEU A 330 -6.86 -32.59 13.04
C LEU A 330 -5.43 -32.92 13.48
N GLU A 331 -5.23 -33.09 14.78
CA GLU A 331 -3.92 -33.39 15.36
C GLU A 331 -3.27 -34.63 14.73
N GLU A 332 -4.07 -35.65 14.41
CA GLU A 332 -3.60 -36.87 13.74
C GLU A 332 -3.00 -36.60 12.35
N LEU A 333 -3.47 -35.56 11.64
CA LEU A 333 -2.91 -35.14 10.33
C LEU A 333 -1.67 -34.23 10.45
N ALA A 334 -1.41 -33.71 11.65
CA ALA A 334 -0.12 -33.08 11.91
C ALA A 334 1.01 -34.11 11.83
N TRP A 335 0.72 -35.38 12.16
CA TRP A 335 1.68 -36.48 12.34
C TRP A 335 1.57 -37.63 11.32
N ASN A 336 0.41 -37.90 10.72
CA ASN A 336 0.23 -38.94 9.69
C ASN A 336 0.85 -38.51 8.35
N ARG A 337 2.12 -38.88 8.16
CA ARG A 337 2.89 -38.62 6.93
C ARG A 337 3.33 -39.90 6.19
N GLU A 338 2.95 -41.09 6.64
CA GLU A 338 3.22 -42.35 5.93
C GLU A 338 2.00 -43.30 5.93
N GLY A 339 1.53 -43.65 4.73
CA GLY A 339 1.29 -45.04 4.35
C GLY A 339 0.03 -45.78 4.81
N GLU A 340 -0.59 -45.47 5.94
CA GLU A 340 -1.70 -46.30 6.46
C GLU A 340 -2.92 -45.45 6.86
N GLY A 341 -3.71 -45.09 5.85
CA GLY A 341 -4.90 -44.26 5.98
C GLY A 341 -4.95 -43.29 4.81
N GLY A 342 -5.98 -43.41 3.97
CA GLY A 342 -6.07 -42.69 2.70
C GLY A 342 -5.64 -41.22 2.77
N MET A 343 -4.97 -40.76 1.72
CA MET A 343 -4.48 -39.38 1.58
C MET A 343 -5.62 -38.40 1.91
N VAL A 344 -5.55 -37.74 3.06
CA VAL A 344 -6.54 -36.70 3.38
C VAL A 344 -6.32 -35.54 2.42
N GLU A 345 -7.31 -35.34 1.55
CA GLU A 345 -7.31 -34.19 0.66
C GLU A 345 -7.44 -32.92 1.50
N TYR A 346 -6.65 -31.89 1.16
CA TYR A 346 -6.66 -30.63 1.90
C TYR A 346 -8.04 -29.99 1.97
N GLU A 347 -8.94 -30.36 1.06
CA GLU A 347 -10.34 -29.92 1.07
C GLU A 347 -11.06 -30.30 2.36
N GLU A 348 -10.74 -31.44 2.98
CA GLU A 348 -11.30 -31.83 4.28
C GLU A 348 -10.75 -30.96 5.42
N VAL A 349 -9.44 -30.66 5.37
CA VAL A 349 -8.79 -29.75 6.31
C VAL A 349 -9.37 -28.35 6.19
N GLU A 350 -9.51 -27.85 4.96
CA GLU A 350 -10.09 -26.55 4.65
C GLU A 350 -11.56 -26.47 5.09
N LYS A 351 -12.32 -27.56 4.93
CA LYS A 351 -13.71 -27.65 5.40
C LYS A 351 -13.80 -27.56 6.92
N LYS A 352 -13.02 -28.34 7.66
CA LYS A 352 -12.99 -28.32 9.13
C LYS A 352 -12.55 -26.96 9.68
N ASP A 353 -11.50 -26.36 9.11
CA ASP A 353 -11.05 -25.02 9.51
C ASP A 353 -12.14 -23.96 9.26
N LYS A 354 -12.86 -24.02 8.13
CA LYS A 354 -13.98 -23.12 7.86
C LYS A 354 -15.17 -23.35 8.79
N GLU A 355 -15.46 -24.58 9.16
CA GLU A 355 -16.49 -24.92 10.16
C GLU A 355 -16.14 -24.33 11.52
N LEU A 356 -14.90 -24.51 11.99
CA LEU A 356 -14.43 -23.90 13.23
C LEU A 356 -14.55 -22.36 13.20
N GLN A 357 -14.15 -21.73 12.09
CA GLN A 357 -14.31 -20.28 11.93
C GLN A 357 -15.78 -19.84 12.00
N ARG A 358 -16.72 -20.65 11.50
CA ARG A 358 -18.15 -20.37 11.60
C ARG A 358 -18.63 -20.46 13.04
N GLU A 359 -18.20 -21.46 13.80
CA GLU A 359 -18.53 -21.58 15.22
C GLU A 359 -17.93 -20.42 16.03
N GLU A 360 -16.64 -20.09 15.85
CA GLU A 360 -15.99 -18.91 16.46
C GLU A 360 -16.76 -17.61 16.15
N ARG A 361 -17.26 -17.46 14.91
CA ARG A 361 -18.09 -16.31 14.53
C ARG A 361 -19.45 -16.33 15.25
N LYS A 362 -20.11 -17.49 15.32
CA LYS A 362 -21.41 -17.63 15.99
C LYS A 362 -21.30 -17.27 17.48
N GLU A 363 -20.29 -17.78 18.18
CA GLU A 363 -20.03 -17.45 19.59
C GLU A 363 -19.84 -15.94 19.79
N LYS A 364 -18.98 -15.31 18.98
CA LYS A 364 -18.76 -13.85 19.02
C LYS A 364 -20.02 -13.03 18.71
N ILE A 365 -20.92 -13.56 17.88
CA ILE A 365 -22.21 -12.93 17.59
C ILE A 365 -23.16 -13.06 18.78
N GLN A 366 -23.19 -14.22 19.45
CA GLN A 366 -24.02 -14.41 20.65
C GLN A 366 -23.59 -13.50 21.79
N GLU A 367 -22.29 -13.30 21.96
CA GLU A 367 -21.68 -12.44 22.98
C GLU A 367 -21.57 -10.97 22.56
N SER A 368 -22.03 -10.61 21.35
CA SER A 368 -21.82 -9.29 20.79
C SER A 368 -22.55 -8.21 21.59
N ARG A 369 -21.77 -7.32 22.21
CA ARG A 369 -22.27 -6.06 22.77
C ARG A 369 -22.45 -4.95 21.73
N PHE A 370 -21.90 -5.13 20.53
CA PHE A 370 -21.97 -4.13 19.47
C PHE A 370 -23.35 -4.07 18.82
N ASN A 371 -23.94 -5.25 18.54
CA ASN A 371 -25.33 -5.37 18.16
C ASN A 371 -25.88 -6.72 18.66
N ARG A 372 -26.54 -6.68 19.82
CA ARG A 372 -27.14 -7.87 20.47
C ARG A 372 -28.25 -8.53 19.65
N TRP A 373 -28.84 -7.81 18.69
CA TRP A 373 -29.95 -8.27 17.87
C TRP A 373 -29.51 -8.91 16.55
N TYR A 374 -28.25 -8.73 16.15
CA TYR A 374 -27.73 -9.29 14.91
C TYR A 374 -27.93 -10.81 14.83
N LYS A 375 -27.86 -11.52 15.97
CA LYS A 375 -28.11 -12.96 16.06
C LYS A 375 -29.50 -13.41 15.58
N ARG A 376 -30.50 -12.54 15.65
CA ARG A 376 -31.88 -12.82 15.23
C ARG A 376 -32.11 -12.56 13.74
N ILE A 377 -31.39 -11.59 13.19
CA ILE A 377 -31.57 -11.16 11.79
C ILE A 377 -30.50 -11.73 10.84
N ARG A 378 -29.45 -12.38 11.36
CA ARG A 378 -28.39 -12.99 10.54
C ARG A 378 -28.98 -14.03 9.59
N SER A 379 -28.42 -14.08 8.39
CA SER A 379 -28.80 -15.06 7.37
C SER A 379 -27.98 -16.34 7.47
N GLU A 380 -28.49 -17.47 6.99
CA GLU A 380 -27.68 -18.68 6.80
C GLU A 380 -26.73 -18.54 5.61
N GLY A 381 -27.23 -17.94 4.52
CA GLY A 381 -26.47 -17.60 3.31
C GLY A 381 -26.15 -16.11 3.19
N ILE A 382 -25.68 -15.68 2.02
CA ILE A 382 -25.60 -14.24 1.71
C ILE A 382 -27.05 -13.70 1.71
N PRO A 383 -27.38 -12.66 2.51
CA PRO A 383 -28.71 -12.10 2.60
C PRO A 383 -29.27 -11.68 1.24
N GLU A 384 -30.56 -11.93 1.00
CA GLU A 384 -31.22 -11.64 -0.29
C GLU A 384 -31.14 -10.17 -0.70
N TYR A 385 -31.23 -9.23 0.24
CA TYR A 385 -31.13 -7.80 -0.06
C TYR A 385 -29.80 -7.39 -0.74
N LEU A 386 -28.71 -8.14 -0.52
CA LEU A 386 -27.42 -7.94 -1.20
C LEU A 386 -27.42 -8.51 -2.63
N LYS A 387 -28.35 -9.41 -2.96
CA LYS A 387 -28.52 -10.03 -4.28
C LYS A 387 -29.57 -9.33 -5.16
N LYS A 388 -30.55 -8.65 -4.56
CA LYS A 388 -31.68 -7.97 -5.24
C LYS A 388 -31.31 -6.82 -6.19
N GLY A 389 -30.02 -6.59 -6.45
CA GLY A 389 -29.56 -5.56 -7.39
C GLY A 389 -29.96 -4.14 -6.97
N TRP A 390 -30.17 -3.89 -5.69
CA TRP A 390 -30.53 -2.56 -5.18
C TRP A 390 -29.44 -1.52 -5.43
N SER A 391 -29.80 -0.23 -5.39
CA SER A 391 -28.81 0.84 -5.45
C SER A 391 -27.86 0.78 -4.23
N GLU A 392 -26.60 1.20 -4.40
CA GLU A 392 -25.58 1.18 -3.32
C GLU A 392 -26.05 1.97 -2.08
N LYS A 393 -26.77 3.08 -2.30
CA LYS A 393 -27.39 3.85 -1.22
C LYS A 393 -28.45 3.04 -0.46
N ARG A 394 -29.24 2.23 -1.15
CA ARG A 394 -30.37 1.49 -0.60
C ARG A 394 -29.90 0.27 0.20
N TRP A 395 -29.12 -0.62 -0.41
CA TRP A 395 -28.63 -1.79 0.33
C TRP A 395 -27.60 -1.38 1.39
N GLY A 396 -26.78 -0.35 1.17
CA GLY A 396 -25.85 0.15 2.19
C GLY A 396 -26.57 0.71 3.42
N ARG A 397 -27.76 1.31 3.26
CA ARG A 397 -28.61 1.72 4.39
C ARG A 397 -29.09 0.48 5.18
N MET A 398 -29.59 -0.53 4.46
CA MET A 398 -30.01 -1.79 5.09
C MET A 398 -28.87 -2.45 5.84
N THR A 399 -27.68 -2.56 5.22
CA THR A 399 -26.50 -3.14 5.88
C THR A 399 -26.08 -2.35 7.10
N ARG A 400 -26.08 -1.01 7.03
CA ARG A 400 -25.77 -0.19 8.22
C ARG A 400 -26.78 -0.38 9.34
N PHE A 401 -28.07 -0.51 9.03
CA PHE A 401 -29.06 -0.88 10.05
C PHE A 401 -28.78 -2.28 10.60
N ARG A 402 -28.73 -3.32 9.76
CA ARG A 402 -28.50 -4.70 10.22
C ARG A 402 -27.22 -4.86 11.05
N LEU A 403 -26.16 -4.15 10.68
CA LEU A 403 -24.87 -4.20 11.38
C LEU A 403 -24.72 -3.12 12.47
N GLY A 404 -25.79 -2.45 12.91
CA GLY A 404 -25.75 -1.55 14.08
C GLY A 404 -25.04 -0.20 13.87
N ASN A 405 -24.85 0.22 12.62
CA ASN A 405 -24.16 1.45 12.23
C ASN A 405 -25.07 2.67 12.01
N GLU A 406 -26.40 2.49 11.95
CA GLU A 406 -27.34 3.56 11.55
C GLU A 406 -28.16 4.14 12.73
N MET A 407 -27.96 3.66 13.96
CA MET A 407 -28.69 4.14 15.14
C MET A 407 -28.21 5.51 15.62
N ARG A 408 -29.15 6.43 15.91
CA ARG A 408 -28.80 7.80 16.36
C ARG A 408 -28.14 7.85 17.73
N GLU A 409 -28.32 6.85 18.58
CA GLU A 409 -27.60 6.75 19.86
C GLU A 409 -26.08 6.86 19.69
N SER A 410 -25.54 6.30 18.60
CA SER A 410 -24.11 6.32 18.29
C SER A 410 -23.58 7.69 17.87
N ARG A 411 -24.46 8.67 17.64
CA ARG A 411 -24.17 10.04 17.21
C ARG A 411 -24.03 10.97 18.42
N TYR A 412 -23.04 10.69 19.27
CA TYR A 412 -22.83 11.44 20.53
C TYR A 412 -22.69 12.96 20.35
N TRP A 413 -22.34 13.43 19.15
CA TRP A 413 -22.21 14.83 18.75
C TRP A 413 -23.52 15.54 18.38
N GLU A 414 -24.65 14.82 18.21
CA GLU A 414 -25.96 15.43 17.99
C GLU A 414 -26.62 15.79 19.34
N SER A 415 -27.49 16.82 19.36
CA SER A 415 -28.29 17.17 20.55
C SER A 415 -29.24 16.03 20.93
N GLU A 416 -29.57 15.90 22.22
CA GLU A 416 -30.48 14.83 22.69
C GLU A 416 -31.86 14.87 21.99
N GLU A 417 -32.34 16.06 21.62
CA GLU A 417 -33.55 16.28 20.83
C GLU A 417 -33.48 15.62 19.43
N LYS A 418 -32.30 15.58 18.81
CA LYS A 418 -32.09 14.93 17.51
C LYS A 418 -31.86 13.42 17.62
N LYS A 419 -31.62 12.92 18.83
CA LYS A 419 -31.45 11.49 19.13
C LYS A 419 -32.77 10.80 19.43
N VAL A 420 -33.90 11.48 19.38
CA VAL A 420 -35.23 10.87 19.52
C VAL A 420 -35.48 9.89 18.37
N CYS A 421 -36.17 8.80 18.69
CA CYS A 421 -36.57 7.72 17.81
C CYS A 421 -37.35 8.26 16.62
N ARG A 422 -36.83 8.00 15.41
CA ARG A 422 -37.48 8.40 14.15
C ARG A 422 -38.85 7.76 13.93
N ILE A 423 -39.14 6.69 14.66
CA ILE A 423 -40.31 5.85 14.45
C ILE A 423 -41.47 6.31 15.33
N CYS A 424 -41.26 6.44 16.65
CA CYS A 424 -42.33 6.77 17.58
C CYS A 424 -42.28 8.21 18.11
N GLY A 425 -41.17 8.93 17.92
CA GLY A 425 -40.99 10.30 18.39
C GLY A 425 -40.95 10.48 19.91
N ARG A 426 -40.93 9.40 20.72
CA ARG A 426 -41.15 9.46 22.17
C ARG A 426 -39.88 9.31 23.02
N GLU A 427 -38.98 8.41 22.63
CA GLU A 427 -37.75 8.12 23.41
C GLU A 427 -36.51 8.21 22.53
N ARG A 428 -35.32 8.11 23.13
CA ARG A 428 -34.05 8.06 22.40
C ARG A 428 -34.00 6.84 21.46
N GLU A 429 -33.52 7.03 20.24
CA GLU A 429 -33.34 5.99 19.24
C GLU A 429 -32.14 5.10 19.59
N THR A 430 -32.39 4.16 20.48
CA THR A 430 -31.48 3.06 20.81
C THR A 430 -31.98 1.77 20.16
N TRP A 431 -31.11 0.76 20.11
CA TRP A 431 -31.54 -0.57 19.66
C TRP A 431 -32.58 -1.18 20.59
N GLU A 432 -32.45 -0.95 21.90
CA GLU A 432 -33.38 -1.33 22.96
C GLU A 432 -34.76 -0.74 22.63
N HIS A 433 -34.80 0.56 22.36
CA HIS A 433 -36.04 1.23 22.06
C HIS A 433 -36.65 0.73 20.75
N VAL A 434 -35.90 0.71 19.64
CA VAL A 434 -36.40 0.27 18.33
C VAL A 434 -36.93 -1.17 18.37
N TRP A 435 -36.29 -2.06 19.14
CA TRP A 435 -36.62 -3.49 19.17
C TRP A 435 -37.62 -3.88 20.26
N GLU A 436 -37.57 -3.24 21.43
CA GLU A 436 -38.34 -3.64 22.63
C GLU A 436 -39.46 -2.65 22.98
N GLY A 437 -39.36 -1.37 22.59
CA GLY A 437 -40.27 -0.30 23.05
C GLY A 437 -41.05 0.43 21.94
N CYS A 438 -40.58 0.37 20.70
CA CYS A 438 -41.03 1.23 19.62
C CYS A 438 -42.34 0.76 18.93
N GLY A 439 -43.37 0.43 19.69
CA GLY A 439 -44.63 -0.06 19.14
C GLY A 439 -45.76 -0.27 20.14
N ARG A 440 -45.54 0.02 21.44
CA ARG A 440 -46.56 -0.16 22.49
C ARG A 440 -47.56 1.01 22.57
N GLY A 441 -48.15 1.40 21.43
CA GLY A 441 -49.20 2.42 21.39
C GLY A 441 -50.25 2.12 20.34
N GLU A 442 -51.34 1.52 20.81
CA GLU A 442 -52.71 1.44 20.25
C GLU A 442 -52.92 0.95 18.81
N GLY A 443 -53.38 -0.31 18.67
CA GLY A 443 -53.98 -0.85 17.46
C GLY A 443 -53.74 -2.36 17.30
N GLU A 444 -54.81 -3.15 17.38
CA GLU A 444 -54.85 -4.62 17.34
C GLU A 444 -54.27 -5.27 16.06
N GLY A 445 -53.55 -6.38 16.24
CA GLY A 445 -53.11 -7.30 15.18
C GLY A 445 -52.07 -8.33 15.69
N GLU A 446 -52.21 -9.60 15.30
CA GLU A 446 -51.55 -10.81 15.86
C GLU A 446 -50.01 -10.94 15.71
N GLU A 447 -49.28 -9.94 15.20
CA GLU A 447 -47.81 -10.01 15.02
C GLU A 447 -47.09 -9.20 16.13
N SER A 448 -46.17 -9.82 16.87
CA SER A 448 -45.37 -9.13 17.89
C SER A 448 -44.50 -8.06 17.21
N TRP A 449 -44.32 -6.88 17.84
CA TRP A 449 -43.44 -5.82 17.31
C TRP A 449 -42.03 -6.33 16.98
N GLN A 450 -41.53 -7.33 17.70
CA GLN A 450 -40.25 -7.98 17.41
C GLN A 450 -40.28 -8.76 16.08
N GLU A 451 -41.36 -9.47 15.80
CA GLU A 451 -41.57 -10.22 14.54
C GLU A 451 -41.69 -9.25 13.35
N ALA A 452 -42.37 -8.11 13.54
CA ALA A 452 -42.44 -7.05 12.54
C ALA A 452 -41.07 -6.45 12.21
N VAL A 453 -40.22 -6.18 13.22
CA VAL A 453 -38.87 -5.66 12.99
C VAL A 453 -37.94 -6.72 12.37
N GLU A 454 -38.06 -7.99 12.77
CA GLU A 454 -37.37 -9.12 12.13
C GLU A 454 -37.75 -9.25 10.65
N ARG A 455 -39.03 -9.06 10.31
CA ARG A 455 -39.50 -9.03 8.92
C ARG A 455 -39.01 -7.81 8.15
N ILE A 456 -38.94 -6.63 8.77
CA ILE A 456 -38.48 -5.37 8.17
C ILE A 456 -36.98 -5.41 7.84
N LEU A 457 -36.16 -5.84 8.81
CA LEU A 457 -34.71 -5.91 8.70
C LEU A 457 -34.19 -7.27 8.22
N GLY A 458 -35.07 -8.24 7.99
CA GLY A 458 -34.78 -9.60 7.53
C GLY A 458 -34.28 -9.67 6.08
N GLU A 459 -34.09 -10.89 5.58
CA GLU A 459 -33.36 -11.16 4.34
C GLU A 459 -33.94 -10.43 3.12
N GLU A 460 -35.26 -10.29 3.07
CA GLU A 460 -35.97 -9.68 1.95
C GLU A 460 -35.98 -8.14 1.98
N GLY A 461 -35.68 -7.54 3.13
CA GLY A 461 -35.68 -6.09 3.34
C GLY A 461 -37.01 -5.40 3.02
N LYS A 462 -38.12 -5.99 3.46
CA LYS A 462 -39.50 -5.55 3.21
C LYS A 462 -39.85 -4.19 3.82
N GLY A 463 -39.11 -3.67 4.81
CA GLY A 463 -39.38 -2.35 5.42
C GLY A 463 -38.76 -1.14 4.69
N GLU A 464 -38.64 -1.21 3.36
CA GLU A 464 -38.06 -0.13 2.54
C GLU A 464 -38.83 1.18 2.66
N GLU A 465 -40.16 1.11 2.56
CA GLU A 465 -41.07 2.26 2.55
C GLU A 465 -41.04 3.00 3.89
N TRP A 466 -41.10 2.23 4.97
CA TRP A 466 -40.97 2.71 6.34
C TRP A 466 -39.64 3.46 6.61
N MET A 467 -38.52 2.96 6.07
CA MET A 467 -37.22 3.66 6.18
C MET A 467 -37.12 4.96 5.36
N LYS A 468 -38.03 5.19 4.39
CA LYS A 468 -38.12 6.46 3.64
C LYS A 468 -38.98 7.49 4.39
N GLU A 469 -40.07 7.07 5.02
CA GLU A 469 -41.00 7.95 5.76
C GLU A 469 -40.35 8.59 7.00
N CYS A 470 -39.51 7.84 7.72
CA CYS A 470 -38.68 8.34 8.83
C CYS A 470 -37.71 9.48 8.44
N LEU A 471 -37.43 9.68 7.16
CA LEU A 471 -36.54 10.70 6.61
C LEU A 471 -37.30 11.94 6.11
N LEU A 472 -38.56 11.78 5.69
CA LEU A 472 -39.44 12.86 5.24
C LEU A 472 -40.00 13.67 6.43
N ALA A 473 -40.30 13.02 7.56
CA ALA A 473 -40.74 13.69 8.78
C ALA A 473 -39.70 14.69 9.35
N ALA A 474 -38.40 14.48 9.09
CA ALA A 474 -37.33 15.37 9.53
C ALA A 474 -37.19 16.66 8.68
N ILE A 475 -37.74 16.68 7.46
CA ILE A 475 -37.67 17.83 6.54
C ILE A 475 -38.83 18.80 6.81
N LEU A 476 -39.99 18.29 7.22
CA LEU A 476 -41.19 19.12 7.47
C LEU A 476 -41.11 19.94 8.77
N VAL A 477 -40.38 19.48 9.79
CA VAL A 477 -40.16 20.25 11.04
C VAL A 477 -39.23 21.46 10.82
N PHE A 478 -38.42 21.47 9.75
CA PHE A 478 -37.50 22.58 9.44
C PHE A 478 -38.19 23.78 8.78
N GLN A 479 -39.40 23.62 8.23
CA GLN A 479 -40.15 24.72 7.59
C GLN A 479 -41.03 25.53 8.55
N ALA A 480 -41.27 25.06 9.78
CA ALA A 480 -42.10 25.76 10.76
C ALA A 480 -41.35 26.77 11.66
N CYS A 481 -40.01 26.81 11.63
CA CYS A 481 -39.20 27.67 12.51
C CYS A 481 -38.63 28.94 11.84
N LEU A 482 -39.00 29.27 10.60
CA LEU A 482 -38.47 30.43 9.86
C LEU A 482 -39.44 31.63 9.80
N ALA A 483 -40.03 32.00 10.93
CA ALA A 483 -40.79 33.24 11.05
C ALA A 483 -40.38 34.02 12.32
N THR A 484 -39.18 34.60 12.32
CA THR A 484 -38.86 35.88 12.99
C THR A 484 -37.52 36.42 12.44
N PRO A 485 -37.42 37.71 12.09
CA PRO A 485 -36.19 38.29 11.55
C PRO A 485 -35.31 38.79 12.70
N PHE A 486 -34.35 37.96 13.14
CA PHE A 486 -33.21 38.45 13.93
C PHE A 486 -31.95 38.37 13.10
N GLY A 487 -31.41 39.55 12.79
CA GLY A 487 -30.10 39.72 12.22
C GLY A 487 -29.03 39.17 13.16
N LEU A 488 -28.52 37.98 12.84
CA LEU A 488 -27.26 37.48 13.34
C LEU A 488 -26.33 37.31 12.14
N LYS A 489 -25.26 38.12 12.09
CA LYS A 489 -24.12 37.85 11.20
C LYS A 489 -23.59 36.44 11.53
N PRO A 490 -23.45 35.53 10.54
CA PRO A 490 -22.86 34.23 10.78
C PRO A 490 -21.45 34.40 11.33
N ARG A 491 -21.24 33.85 12.51
CA ARG A 491 -19.96 33.85 13.22
C ARG A 491 -19.06 32.79 12.59
N ILE A 492 -18.09 33.30 11.83
CA ILE A 492 -16.94 32.65 11.16
C ILE A 492 -16.71 31.18 11.56
N THR A 493 -17.10 30.30 10.64
CA THR A 493 -16.60 28.94 10.48
C THR A 493 -16.31 28.72 9.00
N ASP A 494 -15.46 27.75 8.67
CA ASP A 494 -15.28 27.18 7.32
C ASP A 494 -14.33 27.94 6.37
N GLY A 495 -13.62 27.17 5.51
CA GLY A 495 -12.90 27.75 4.36
C GLY A 495 -13.89 28.39 3.39
N GLU A 496 -13.42 29.32 2.57
CA GLU A 496 -14.29 30.09 1.67
C GLU A 496 -13.95 29.84 0.21
N ASP A 497 -14.96 30.00 -0.65
CA ASP A 497 -14.80 29.98 -2.10
C ASP A 497 -13.80 31.08 -2.50
N ALA A 498 -12.77 30.71 -3.24
CA ALA A 498 -11.86 31.68 -3.85
C ALA A 498 -12.64 32.52 -4.86
N THR A 499 -12.28 33.78 -5.03
CA THR A 499 -12.81 34.55 -6.16
C THR A 499 -12.18 34.05 -7.47
N PRO A 500 -12.89 34.09 -8.61
CA PRO A 500 -12.30 33.70 -9.87
C PRO A 500 -10.99 34.46 -10.11
N GLY A 501 -9.90 33.75 -10.39
CA GLY A 501 -8.58 34.33 -10.70
C GLY A 501 -7.80 34.86 -9.50
N GLU A 502 -8.25 34.59 -8.27
CA GLU A 502 -7.53 34.99 -7.05
C GLU A 502 -6.13 34.36 -6.95
N PHE A 503 -5.99 33.13 -7.43
CA PHE A 503 -4.74 32.37 -7.41
C PHE A 503 -4.33 31.98 -8.83
N PRO A 504 -3.82 32.92 -9.65
CA PRO A 504 -3.52 32.69 -11.07
C PRO A 504 -2.38 31.69 -11.30
N TYR A 505 -1.60 31.38 -10.27
CA TYR A 505 -0.56 30.35 -10.29
C TYR A 505 -1.07 28.94 -10.02
N GLN A 506 -2.30 28.77 -9.52
CA GLN A 506 -2.85 27.46 -9.15
C GLN A 506 -3.12 26.61 -10.40
N VAL A 507 -2.66 25.36 -10.37
CA VAL A 507 -2.98 24.39 -11.42
C VAL A 507 -3.62 23.12 -10.89
N SER A 508 -4.43 22.48 -11.74
CA SER A 508 -4.91 21.12 -11.55
C SER A 508 -4.06 20.17 -12.38
N ILE A 509 -3.33 19.28 -11.73
CA ILE A 509 -2.63 18.17 -12.39
C ILE A 509 -3.62 17.02 -12.52
N ARG A 510 -3.97 16.71 -13.77
CA ARG A 510 -4.87 15.60 -14.11
C ARG A 510 -4.09 14.38 -14.56
N TRP A 511 -4.49 13.22 -14.06
CA TRP A 511 -3.90 11.94 -14.39
C TRP A 511 -4.96 10.96 -14.92
N GLY A 512 -4.57 10.12 -15.86
CA GLY A 512 -5.42 9.10 -16.46
C GLY A 512 -4.62 8.16 -17.36
N ILE A 513 -5.28 7.16 -17.92
CA ILE A 513 -4.69 6.21 -18.88
C ILE A 513 -5.60 6.19 -20.11
N PRO A 514 -5.61 7.23 -20.96
CA PRO A 514 -6.52 7.27 -22.10
C PRO A 514 -6.22 6.12 -23.10
N PRO A 515 -7.24 5.47 -23.69
CA PRO A 515 -8.68 5.71 -23.52
C PRO A 515 -9.33 5.00 -22.31
N LEU A 516 -8.59 4.17 -21.57
CA LEU A 516 -9.08 3.29 -20.50
C LEU A 516 -9.55 4.02 -19.22
N VAL A 517 -8.89 5.13 -18.87
CA VAL A 517 -9.22 5.97 -17.70
C VAL A 517 -9.14 7.43 -18.12
N PRO A 518 -10.25 8.20 -18.03
CA PRO A 518 -10.22 9.62 -18.38
C PRO A 518 -9.31 10.39 -17.42
N LEU A 519 -8.71 11.47 -17.92
CA LEU A 519 -7.91 12.38 -17.11
C LEU A 519 -8.81 13.02 -16.04
N ARG A 520 -8.48 12.81 -14.76
CA ARG A 520 -9.16 13.43 -13.61
C ARG A 520 -8.15 14.12 -12.72
N HIS A 521 -8.61 15.13 -12.00
CA HIS A 521 -7.79 15.81 -11.00
C HIS A 521 -7.21 14.79 -10.01
N ALA A 522 -5.89 14.84 -9.84
CA ALA A 522 -5.14 13.95 -8.97
C ALA A 522 -4.35 14.74 -7.93
N CYS A 523 -3.75 15.86 -8.33
CA CYS A 523 -2.97 16.74 -7.48
C CYS A 523 -3.11 18.21 -7.90
N GLY A 524 -2.75 19.11 -7.01
CA GLY A 524 -2.46 20.50 -7.30
C GLY A 524 -1.01 20.74 -7.74
N GLY A 525 -0.73 21.97 -8.13
CA GLY A 525 0.61 22.47 -8.42
C GLY A 525 0.60 24.00 -8.52
N SER A 526 1.76 24.57 -8.75
CA SER A 526 1.95 26.01 -8.97
C SER A 526 2.82 26.29 -10.20
N ILE A 527 2.50 27.37 -10.91
CA ILE A 527 3.26 27.81 -12.09
C ILE A 527 4.56 28.51 -11.64
N LEU A 528 5.71 28.04 -12.14
CA LEU A 528 7.01 28.69 -11.94
C LEU A 528 7.32 29.68 -13.06
N ASN A 529 7.04 29.29 -14.31
CA ASN A 529 7.13 30.12 -15.50
C ASN A 529 6.24 29.49 -16.60
N GLU A 530 6.33 29.96 -17.84
CA GLU A 530 5.52 29.49 -18.97
C GLU A 530 5.70 27.99 -19.25
N HIS A 531 6.86 27.40 -18.91
CA HIS A 531 7.22 26.02 -19.25
C HIS A 531 7.25 25.08 -18.04
N TYR A 532 7.27 25.59 -16.82
CA TYR A 532 7.54 24.78 -15.64
C TYR A 532 6.49 24.95 -14.54
N VAL A 533 6.07 23.82 -13.96
CA VAL A 533 5.12 23.73 -12.84
C VAL A 533 5.75 22.97 -11.68
N LEU A 534 5.62 23.51 -10.47
CA LEU A 534 6.08 22.89 -9.23
C LEU A 534 4.95 22.07 -8.58
N THR A 535 5.30 20.88 -8.08
CA THR A 535 4.38 19.98 -7.37
C THR A 535 5.14 19.04 -6.42
N ALA A 536 4.44 18.09 -5.80
CA ALA A 536 5.04 17.08 -4.93
C ALA A 536 5.55 15.86 -5.73
N GLY A 537 6.61 15.21 -5.23
CA GLY A 537 7.16 13.99 -5.82
C GLY A 537 6.17 12.82 -5.83
N HIS A 538 5.33 12.69 -4.79
CA HIS A 538 4.30 11.66 -4.70
C HIS A 538 3.17 11.80 -5.72
N CYS A 539 3.00 12.98 -6.33
CA CYS A 539 2.04 13.21 -7.40
C CYS A 539 2.47 12.59 -8.74
N ILE A 540 3.76 12.25 -8.87
CA ILE A 540 4.32 11.70 -10.10
C ILE A 540 4.17 10.17 -10.11
N LEU A 541 3.15 9.70 -10.81
CA LEU A 541 2.89 8.28 -11.01
C LEU A 541 3.69 7.74 -12.22
N LYS A 542 4.31 6.57 -12.06
CA LYS A 542 5.14 5.92 -13.12
C LYS A 542 4.34 5.38 -14.32
N ILE A 543 3.01 5.35 -14.23
CA ILE A 543 2.12 4.78 -15.25
C ILE A 543 1.07 5.84 -15.57
N GLY A 544 0.67 5.99 -16.83
CA GLY A 544 -0.41 6.89 -17.28
C GLY A 544 0.10 8.19 -17.92
N LYS A 545 -0.83 9.07 -18.26
CA LYS A 545 -0.58 10.40 -18.84
C LYS A 545 -0.92 11.48 -17.81
N LEU A 546 -0.07 12.51 -17.77
CA LEU A 546 -0.29 13.72 -16.97
C LEU A 546 -0.61 14.90 -17.91
N LYS A 547 -1.59 15.70 -17.52
CA LYS A 547 -1.89 17.00 -18.12
C LYS A 547 -2.07 18.05 -17.05
N VAL A 548 -1.59 19.25 -17.31
CA VAL A 548 -1.77 20.42 -16.47
C VAL A 548 -2.93 21.24 -17.01
N PHE A 549 -3.83 21.63 -16.11
CA PHE A 549 -4.91 22.56 -16.39
C PHE A 549 -4.67 23.83 -15.56
N ALA A 550 -4.35 24.93 -16.23
CA ALA A 550 -4.16 26.26 -15.63
C ALA A 550 -5.37 27.15 -15.91
N GLY A 551 -5.58 28.20 -15.10
CA GLY A 551 -6.66 29.18 -15.33
C GLY A 551 -8.07 28.69 -14.99
N LYS A 552 -8.19 27.60 -14.21
CA LYS A 552 -9.46 27.02 -13.78
C LYS A 552 -9.96 27.64 -12.48
N HIS A 553 -11.28 27.74 -12.36
CA HIS A 553 -11.98 28.08 -11.13
C HIS A 553 -12.94 26.96 -10.70
N HIS A 554 -13.71 26.41 -11.65
CA HIS A 554 -14.52 25.20 -11.46
C HIS A 554 -13.81 23.96 -12.00
N ILE A 555 -13.60 22.95 -11.16
CA ILE A 555 -12.82 21.76 -11.54
C ILE A 555 -13.53 20.85 -12.55
N SER A 556 -14.87 20.82 -12.53
CA SER A 556 -15.68 19.93 -13.36
C SER A 556 -16.09 20.53 -14.72
N ARG A 557 -16.05 21.86 -14.86
CA ARG A 557 -16.49 22.58 -16.06
C ARG A 557 -15.33 22.89 -16.99
N ASP A 558 -15.58 22.95 -18.29
CA ASP A 558 -14.66 23.59 -19.21
C ASP A 558 -14.91 25.09 -19.19
N GLU A 559 -13.84 25.86 -18.98
CA GLU A 559 -13.89 27.32 -18.84
C GLU A 559 -13.02 27.94 -19.93
N ASP A 560 -13.48 29.01 -20.59
CA ASP A 560 -12.71 29.68 -21.65
C ASP A 560 -11.35 30.23 -21.18
N THR A 561 -11.19 30.39 -19.87
CA THR A 561 -9.94 30.82 -19.22
C THR A 561 -8.94 29.68 -19.05
N GLN A 562 -9.33 28.43 -19.29
CA GLN A 562 -8.51 27.27 -19.02
C GLN A 562 -7.48 27.03 -20.13
N GLN A 563 -6.26 26.66 -19.72
CA GLN A 563 -5.23 26.19 -20.63
C GLN A 563 -4.88 24.74 -20.27
N GLU A 564 -5.04 23.84 -21.24
CA GLU A 564 -4.73 22.42 -21.09
C GLU A 564 -3.41 22.11 -21.80
N VAL A 565 -2.41 21.69 -21.03
CA VAL A 565 -1.07 21.42 -21.56
C VAL A 565 -0.60 20.03 -21.14
N ALA A 566 -0.06 19.27 -22.09
CA ALA A 566 0.56 17.99 -21.81
C ALA A 566 1.90 18.16 -21.10
N VAL A 567 2.23 17.24 -20.19
CA VAL A 567 3.55 17.20 -19.55
C VAL A 567 4.53 16.49 -20.48
N GLU A 568 5.65 17.15 -20.80
CA GLU A 568 6.78 16.59 -21.55
C GLU A 568 7.64 15.70 -20.65
N ARG A 569 8.04 16.24 -19.49
CA ARG A 569 8.91 15.54 -18.53
C ARG A 569 8.50 15.86 -17.09
N ALA A 570 8.48 14.84 -16.24
CA ALA A 570 8.36 15.02 -14.80
C ALA A 570 9.72 14.74 -14.14
N ILE A 571 10.25 15.73 -13.42
CA ILE A 571 11.58 15.72 -12.79
C ILE A 571 11.37 15.64 -11.28
N VAL A 572 11.53 14.45 -10.73
CA VAL A 572 11.42 14.21 -9.28
C VAL A 572 12.79 14.37 -8.64
N HIS A 573 12.85 14.95 -7.45
CA HIS A 573 14.12 15.10 -6.73
C HIS A 573 14.85 13.76 -6.55
N ALA A 574 16.15 13.71 -6.89
CA ALA A 574 16.90 12.44 -6.98
C ALA A 574 16.99 11.67 -5.65
N GLN A 575 16.93 12.38 -4.52
CA GLN A 575 16.95 11.81 -3.18
C GLN A 575 15.56 11.39 -2.66
N TYR A 576 14.50 11.56 -3.44
CA TYR A 576 13.14 11.17 -3.04
C TYR A 576 13.00 9.63 -3.00
N PRO A 577 12.81 9.02 -1.81
CA PRO A 577 12.76 7.56 -1.68
C PRO A 577 11.38 6.97 -2.03
N GLY A 578 10.39 7.81 -2.36
CA GLY A 578 8.98 7.45 -2.49
C GLY A 578 8.22 7.53 -1.16
N GLY A 579 6.92 7.84 -1.22
CA GLY A 579 6.07 8.03 -0.03
C GLY A 579 5.51 9.45 0.02
N VAL A 580 5.76 10.17 1.11
CA VAL A 580 5.39 11.59 1.31
C VAL A 580 6.49 12.38 2.03
N ALA A 581 7.66 11.79 2.27
CA ALA A 581 8.81 12.43 2.90
C ALA A 581 10.01 11.47 2.90
N PRO A 582 11.26 11.95 3.04
CA PRO A 582 11.72 13.33 2.76
C PRO A 582 11.85 13.61 1.26
N TYR A 583 12.18 14.86 0.87
CA TYR A 583 12.42 15.29 -0.53
C TYR A 583 11.20 15.15 -1.46
N ASP A 584 10.00 15.37 -0.93
CA ASP A 584 8.74 15.23 -1.68
C ASP A 584 8.46 16.47 -2.55
N ILE A 585 9.24 16.62 -3.62
CA ILE A 585 9.19 17.74 -4.58
C ILE A 585 9.46 17.23 -6.01
N ALA A 586 8.75 17.80 -6.98
CA ALA A 586 8.92 17.54 -8.40
C ALA A 586 8.61 18.78 -9.25
N ILE A 587 9.25 18.88 -10.42
CA ILE A 587 8.98 19.89 -11.45
C ILE A 587 8.45 19.19 -12.70
N LEU A 588 7.37 19.73 -13.27
CA LEU A 588 6.81 19.31 -14.54
C LEU A 588 7.27 20.29 -15.63
N LYS A 589 7.97 19.80 -16.64
CA LYS A 589 8.21 20.51 -17.90
C LYS A 589 7.00 20.32 -18.81
N LEU A 590 6.41 21.42 -19.25
CA LEU A 590 5.25 21.47 -20.12
C LEU A 590 5.66 21.34 -21.58
N LYS A 591 4.85 20.62 -22.37
CA LYS A 591 5.12 20.40 -23.81
C LYS A 591 4.96 21.68 -24.65
N THR A 592 4.11 22.60 -24.20
CA THR A 592 3.90 23.91 -24.83
C THR A 592 3.86 24.99 -23.75
N PRO A 593 4.36 26.21 -24.01
CA PRO A 593 4.31 27.28 -23.03
C PRO A 593 2.87 27.67 -22.68
N LEU A 594 2.63 28.00 -21.41
CA LEU A 594 1.42 28.68 -20.96
C LEU A 594 1.44 30.13 -21.44
N THR A 595 0.28 30.64 -21.84
CA THR A 595 0.09 32.06 -22.17
C THR A 595 -0.31 32.80 -20.91
N PHE A 596 0.58 33.63 -20.38
CA PHE A 596 0.28 34.40 -19.17
C PHE A 596 -0.80 35.46 -19.41
N ASN A 597 -1.72 35.56 -18.47
CA ASN A 597 -2.86 36.49 -18.49
C ASN A 597 -3.40 36.68 -17.06
N LYS A 598 -4.53 37.38 -16.92
CA LYS A 598 -5.16 37.65 -15.61
C LYS A 598 -5.55 36.39 -14.80
N ARG A 599 -5.59 35.21 -15.42
CA ARG A 599 -5.97 33.92 -14.83
C ARG A 599 -4.80 32.94 -14.72
N VAL A 600 -3.68 33.22 -15.36
CA VAL A 600 -2.52 32.33 -15.49
C VAL A 600 -1.25 33.16 -15.33
N SER A 601 -0.53 33.00 -14.22
CA SER A 601 0.74 33.68 -13.98
C SER A 601 1.63 32.88 -13.03
N ALA A 602 2.93 33.15 -13.04
CA ALA A 602 3.87 32.52 -12.11
C ALA A 602 3.65 32.94 -10.65
N VAL A 603 3.99 32.05 -9.72
CA VAL A 603 4.18 32.36 -8.30
C VAL A 603 5.61 32.84 -8.05
N THR A 604 5.81 33.66 -7.01
CA THR A 604 7.15 34.07 -6.60
C THR A 604 7.77 33.02 -5.69
N LEU A 605 9.08 32.78 -5.83
CA LEU A 605 9.83 31.88 -4.95
C LEU A 605 10.58 32.66 -3.86
N PRO A 606 10.74 32.09 -2.65
CA PRO A 606 11.54 32.67 -1.59
C PRO A 606 13.03 32.57 -1.89
N LYS A 607 13.88 33.16 -1.04
CA LYS A 607 15.33 32.96 -1.10
C LYS A 607 15.72 31.59 -0.56
N GLN A 608 16.86 31.07 -1.01
CA GLN A 608 17.41 29.80 -0.52
C GLN A 608 17.57 29.84 1.00
N ASN A 609 17.04 28.80 1.66
CA ASN A 609 16.98 28.59 3.10
C ASN A 609 16.31 29.71 3.92
N GLU A 610 15.50 30.56 3.28
CA GLU A 610 14.74 31.59 3.98
C GLU A 610 13.74 31.00 4.99
N VAL A 611 13.80 31.51 6.22
CA VAL A 611 12.88 31.12 7.30
C VAL A 611 11.71 32.10 7.33
N ARG A 612 10.50 31.57 7.18
CA ARG A 612 9.26 32.35 7.12
C ARG A 612 8.36 32.02 8.31
N THR A 613 7.68 33.04 8.84
CA THR A 613 6.75 32.94 9.98
C THR A 613 5.45 33.70 9.68
N GLY A 614 4.44 33.58 10.54
CA GLY A 614 3.15 34.24 10.37
C GLY A 614 2.13 33.36 9.65
N ASN A 615 1.17 33.98 8.95
CA ASN A 615 0.08 33.28 8.27
C ASN A 615 0.42 33.00 6.80
N ALA A 616 -0.09 31.89 6.29
CA ALA A 616 -0.03 31.50 4.88
C ALA A 616 -1.42 31.09 4.40
N VAL A 617 -1.65 31.19 3.10
CA VAL A 617 -2.88 30.79 2.42
C VAL A 617 -2.65 29.46 1.72
N LEU A 618 -3.52 28.50 2.01
CA LEU A 618 -3.64 27.24 1.29
C LEU A 618 -4.81 27.36 0.31
N SER A 619 -4.57 27.01 -0.96
CA SER A 619 -5.58 26.99 -2.01
C SER A 619 -5.61 25.66 -2.75
N GLY A 620 -6.82 25.17 -3.08
CA GLY A 620 -6.98 23.89 -3.76
C GLY A 620 -8.41 23.41 -3.94
N TRP A 621 -8.54 22.27 -4.60
CA TRP A 621 -9.80 21.53 -4.77
C TRP A 621 -9.79 20.22 -3.97
N GLY A 622 -8.99 20.15 -2.91
CA GLY A 622 -8.97 19.02 -2.01
C GLY A 622 -10.24 18.89 -1.19
N SER A 623 -10.38 17.73 -0.56
CA SER A 623 -11.60 17.33 0.12
C SER A 623 -11.99 18.29 1.24
N THR A 624 -13.20 18.82 1.17
CA THR A 624 -13.84 19.58 2.25
C THR A 624 -14.57 18.67 3.26
N SER A 625 -14.67 17.36 2.97
CA SER A 625 -15.31 16.40 3.89
C SER A 625 -14.42 15.99 5.05
N LYS A 626 -15.04 15.95 6.23
CA LYS A 626 -14.49 15.39 7.48
C LYS A 626 -14.63 13.85 7.57
N ASN A 627 -15.31 13.23 6.61
CA ASN A 627 -15.58 11.79 6.61
C ASN A 627 -14.48 11.01 5.88
N LEU A 628 -14.46 9.68 6.05
CA LEU A 628 -13.51 8.81 5.38
C LEU A 628 -13.60 8.86 3.84
N LEU A 629 -14.72 9.34 3.30
CA LEU A 629 -14.95 9.56 1.87
C LEU A 629 -14.74 11.05 1.54
N PRO A 630 -13.80 11.39 0.65
CA PRO A 630 -13.53 12.77 0.29
C PRO A 630 -14.71 13.38 -0.49
N VAL A 631 -15.09 14.61 -0.16
CA VAL A 631 -15.99 15.44 -0.97
C VAL A 631 -15.13 16.53 -1.58
N LEU A 632 -14.84 16.40 -2.87
CA LEU A 632 -14.07 17.39 -3.61
C LEU A 632 -15.00 18.54 -4.01
N PRO A 633 -14.70 19.80 -3.64
CA PRO A 633 -15.46 20.96 -4.04
C PRO A 633 -15.31 21.20 -5.55
N ASP A 634 -16.37 21.68 -6.21
CA ASP A 634 -16.28 22.09 -7.61
C ASP A 634 -15.52 23.42 -7.75
N VAL A 635 -15.75 24.34 -6.81
CA VAL A 635 -15.14 25.69 -6.76
C VAL A 635 -13.81 25.64 -6.00
N LEU A 636 -12.80 26.36 -6.49
CA LEU A 636 -11.50 26.50 -5.81
C LEU A 636 -11.70 27.07 -4.39
N GLN A 637 -11.15 26.41 -3.37
CA GLN A 637 -11.24 26.83 -1.98
C GLN A 637 -9.97 27.54 -1.52
N LYS A 638 -10.10 28.38 -0.49
CA LYS A 638 -8.95 28.95 0.23
C LYS A 638 -9.14 28.95 1.74
N VAL A 639 -8.03 28.87 2.46
CA VAL A 639 -7.98 29.02 3.91
C VAL A 639 -6.67 29.67 4.36
N THR A 640 -6.74 30.53 5.36
CA THR A 640 -5.56 31.11 6.02
C THR A 640 -5.16 30.28 7.23
N VAL A 641 -3.91 29.84 7.28
CA VAL A 641 -3.35 28.97 8.32
C VAL A 641 -2.02 29.53 8.86
N PRO A 642 -1.74 29.45 10.17
CA PRO A 642 -0.48 29.93 10.73
C PRO A 642 0.63 28.90 10.52
N LEU A 643 1.83 29.39 10.19
CA LEU A 643 3.05 28.59 10.09
C LEU A 643 3.55 28.19 11.48
N LEU A 644 4.06 26.97 11.59
CA LEU A 644 4.70 26.44 12.78
C LEU A 644 6.18 26.13 12.50
N ASP A 645 7.04 26.46 13.45
CA ASP A 645 8.40 25.93 13.47
C ASP A 645 8.39 24.40 13.70
N ASN A 646 9.48 23.72 13.31
CA ASN A 646 9.56 22.27 13.37
C ASN A 646 9.38 21.70 14.79
N GLN A 647 9.86 22.41 15.83
CA GLN A 647 9.72 21.94 17.21
C GLN A 647 8.28 22.06 17.70
N SER A 648 7.62 23.19 17.43
CA SER A 648 6.21 23.41 17.74
C SER A 648 5.32 22.44 16.98
N CYS A 649 5.65 22.15 15.72
CA CYS A 649 4.95 21.15 14.92
C CYS A 649 5.08 19.74 15.55
N LEU A 650 6.29 19.33 15.92
CA LEU A 650 6.54 18.02 16.53
C LEU A 650 5.80 17.85 17.86
N LYS A 651 5.73 18.90 18.68
CA LYS A 651 5.03 18.88 19.99
C LYS A 651 3.51 18.69 19.84
N LYS A 652 2.93 19.12 18.72
CA LYS A 652 1.49 19.01 18.46
C LYS A 652 1.06 17.66 17.87
N PHE A 653 1.99 16.78 17.52
CA PHE A 653 1.64 15.41 17.14
C PHE A 653 1.34 14.55 18.38
N PRO A 654 0.11 14.02 18.54
CA PRO A 654 -0.24 13.18 19.68
C PRO A 654 0.49 11.83 19.63
N ASP A 655 1.03 11.41 20.77
CA ASP A 655 1.80 10.15 20.95
C ASP A 655 1.01 8.89 20.54
N ASN A 656 -0.32 8.96 20.62
CA ASN A 656 -1.21 7.80 20.57
C ASN A 656 -1.85 7.54 19.20
N VAL A 657 -1.64 8.42 18.20
CA VAL A 657 -2.35 8.37 16.90
C VAL A 657 -1.54 7.66 15.81
N ILE A 658 -0.20 7.71 15.87
CA ILE A 658 0.68 7.17 14.80
C ILE A 658 1.54 5.97 15.30
N GLY A 659 1.46 5.61 16.59
CA GLY A 659 2.23 4.52 17.20
C GLY A 659 3.73 4.82 17.38
N LYS A 660 4.24 5.89 16.75
CA LYS A 660 5.52 6.57 16.99
C LYS A 660 5.38 8.03 16.52
N ARG A 661 6.00 8.99 17.21
CA ARG A 661 6.05 10.39 16.73
C ARG A 661 6.69 10.44 15.33
N PRO A 662 6.10 11.19 14.38
CA PRO A 662 6.69 11.36 13.06
C PRO A 662 8.02 12.12 13.18
N GLU A 663 8.96 11.80 12.30
CA GLU A 663 10.18 12.58 12.13
C GLU A 663 9.89 13.76 11.21
N ILE A 664 10.13 14.98 11.70
CA ILE A 664 9.99 16.22 10.92
C ILE A 664 11.38 16.67 10.51
N PHE A 665 11.62 16.73 9.20
CA PHE A 665 12.91 17.12 8.63
C PHE A 665 13.02 18.65 8.50
N ASP A 666 14.24 19.18 8.52
CA ASP A 666 14.47 20.63 8.33
C ASP A 666 14.06 21.13 6.94
N THR A 667 13.92 20.22 5.97
CA THR A 667 13.37 20.49 4.63
C THR A 667 11.85 20.49 4.58
N GLN A 668 11.18 20.44 5.73
CA GLN A 668 9.73 20.53 5.87
C GLN A 668 9.32 21.82 6.59
N ILE A 669 8.08 22.23 6.35
CA ILE A 669 7.41 23.33 7.06
C ILE A 669 6.03 22.85 7.46
N CYS A 670 5.52 23.34 8.58
CA CYS A 670 4.22 22.93 9.10
C CYS A 670 3.25 24.12 9.19
N THR A 671 1.96 23.80 9.17
CA THR A 671 0.91 24.74 9.57
C THR A 671 0.13 24.20 10.74
N ASP A 672 -0.32 25.08 11.62
CA ASP A 672 -1.28 24.71 12.66
C ASP A 672 -2.65 24.42 12.04
N ALA A 673 -3.48 23.69 12.78
CA ALA A 673 -4.87 23.56 12.43
C ALA A 673 -5.64 24.80 12.91
N VAL A 674 -6.27 25.53 11.99
CA VAL A 674 -7.25 26.58 12.34
C VAL A 674 -8.62 25.93 12.44
N GLY A 675 -9.13 25.79 13.66
CA GLY A 675 -10.37 25.03 13.91
C GLY A 675 -10.17 23.53 13.63
N GLU A 676 -10.97 22.97 12.72
CA GLU A 676 -10.88 21.58 12.26
C GLU A 676 -10.42 21.51 10.78
N ILE A 677 -9.58 22.45 10.34
CA ILE A 677 -9.18 22.59 8.93
C ILE A 677 -7.70 22.23 8.75
N SER A 678 -7.41 21.39 7.75
CA SER A 678 -6.05 20.95 7.40
C SER A 678 -5.98 20.62 5.90
N ALA A 679 -4.78 20.61 5.30
CA ALA A 679 -4.61 20.17 3.91
C ALA A 679 -5.13 18.74 3.73
N CYS A 680 -5.83 18.46 2.62
CA CYS A 680 -6.55 17.20 2.47
C CYS A 680 -6.36 16.50 1.11
N SER A 681 -7.05 15.37 0.94
CA SER A 681 -7.01 14.57 -0.29
C SER A 681 -7.45 15.41 -1.48
N GLY A 682 -6.54 15.64 -2.43
CA GLY A 682 -6.75 16.51 -3.60
C GLY A 682 -6.01 17.85 -3.53
N ASP A 683 -5.58 18.29 -2.34
CA ASP A 683 -4.67 19.45 -2.22
C ASP A 683 -3.20 19.06 -2.42
N SER A 684 -2.88 17.76 -2.36
CA SER A 684 -1.56 17.18 -2.59
C SER A 684 -0.83 17.83 -3.77
N GLY A 685 0.41 18.28 -3.54
CA GLY A 685 1.20 18.98 -4.55
C GLY A 685 0.84 20.45 -4.77
N GLY A 686 -0.27 20.94 -4.20
CA GLY A 686 -0.70 22.33 -4.26
C GLY A 686 0.19 23.29 -3.45
N PRO A 687 0.10 24.61 -3.72
CA PRO A 687 0.95 25.60 -3.09
C PRO A 687 0.43 26.06 -1.72
N LEU A 688 1.36 26.35 -0.82
CA LEU A 688 1.15 27.14 0.40
C LEU A 688 1.88 28.48 0.23
N VAL A 689 1.16 29.60 0.32
CA VAL A 689 1.64 30.92 -0.13
C VAL A 689 1.52 31.97 0.97
N GLN A 690 2.49 32.88 1.06
CA GLN A 690 2.36 34.11 1.85
C GLN A 690 2.28 35.32 0.91
N LEU A 691 1.45 36.30 1.27
CA LEU A 691 1.34 37.56 0.52
C LEU A 691 2.33 38.58 1.11
N GLU A 692 3.28 39.03 0.30
CA GLU A 692 4.28 40.04 0.64
C GLU A 692 4.10 41.23 -0.31
N ASN A 693 3.62 42.37 0.18
CA ASN A 693 3.28 43.53 -0.66
C ASN A 693 2.38 43.17 -1.87
N ASN A 694 1.32 42.39 -1.63
CA ASN A 694 0.43 41.79 -2.65
C ASN A 694 1.10 40.81 -3.62
N THR A 695 2.36 40.41 -3.38
CA THR A 695 3.07 39.40 -4.18
C THR A 695 2.94 38.02 -3.52
N PRO A 696 2.42 37.00 -4.22
CA PRO A 696 2.31 35.66 -3.68
C PRO A 696 3.66 34.93 -3.71
N VAL A 697 4.23 34.68 -2.54
CA VAL A 697 5.47 33.91 -2.35
C VAL A 697 5.16 32.49 -1.87
N GLN A 698 5.55 31.47 -2.63
CA GLN A 698 5.29 30.08 -2.27
C GLN A 698 6.29 29.56 -1.23
N VAL A 699 5.80 29.31 -0.01
CA VAL A 699 6.62 28.84 1.12
C VAL A 699 6.58 27.33 1.31
N GLY A 700 5.55 26.66 0.77
CA GLY A 700 5.37 25.21 0.93
C GLY A 700 4.70 24.51 -0.26
N ILE A 701 4.85 23.19 -0.29
CA ILE A 701 4.15 22.27 -1.19
C ILE A 701 3.40 21.25 -0.32
N VAL A 702 2.10 21.09 -0.53
CA VAL A 702 1.27 20.13 0.23
C VAL A 702 1.84 18.72 0.07
N SER A 703 2.25 18.11 1.19
CA SER A 703 2.95 16.82 1.18
C SER A 703 2.17 15.75 1.95
N TRP A 704 1.98 15.91 3.27
CA TRP A 704 1.17 14.97 4.05
C TRP A 704 0.54 15.58 5.29
N GLY A 705 -0.53 14.93 5.76
CA GLY A 705 -1.20 15.23 7.01
C GLY A 705 -1.85 13.97 7.57
N VAL A 706 -2.39 14.05 8.79
CA VAL A 706 -3.15 12.94 9.37
C VAL A 706 -4.52 12.86 8.70
N LEU A 707 -4.90 11.65 8.29
CA LEU A 707 -6.24 11.36 7.75
C LEU A 707 -7.12 10.74 8.84
N PRO A 708 -8.38 11.18 9.02
CA PRO A 708 -9.08 12.24 8.28
C PRO A 708 -8.53 13.63 8.59
N CYS A 709 -8.53 14.50 7.58
CA CYS A 709 -8.04 15.88 7.67
C CYS A 709 -8.83 16.66 8.72
N GLY A 710 -8.14 17.51 9.48
CA GLY A 710 -8.78 18.37 10.49
C GLY A 710 -9.13 17.71 11.81
N VAL A 711 -9.01 16.38 11.94
CA VAL A 711 -9.30 15.64 13.18
C VAL A 711 -8.25 15.96 14.24
N ASN A 712 -8.70 16.22 15.48
CA ASN A 712 -7.87 16.49 16.66
C ASN A 712 -6.89 17.68 16.52
N ARG A 713 -7.13 18.61 15.59
CA ARG A 713 -6.30 19.82 15.39
C ARG A 713 -4.81 19.51 15.14
N VAL A 714 -4.54 18.40 14.46
CA VAL A 714 -3.16 17.97 14.17
C VAL A 714 -2.56 18.85 13.06
N PRO A 715 -1.27 19.25 13.15
CA PRO A 715 -0.61 20.03 12.11
C PRO A 715 -0.60 19.35 10.74
N SER A 716 -0.56 20.16 9.67
CA SER A 716 -0.27 19.70 8.31
C SER A 716 1.21 19.91 7.98
N VAL A 717 1.80 19.01 7.19
CA VAL A 717 3.22 19.04 6.84
C VAL A 717 3.39 19.23 5.34
N TYR A 718 4.30 20.13 4.99
CA TYR A 718 4.57 20.58 3.64
C TYR A 718 6.08 20.45 3.38
N THR A 719 6.45 20.27 2.12
CA THR A 719 7.84 20.42 1.69
C THR A 719 8.19 21.91 1.71
N ARG A 720 9.29 22.30 2.38
CA ARG A 720 9.74 23.70 2.49
C ARG A 720 10.40 24.14 1.20
N VAL A 721 9.76 25.02 0.42
CA VAL A 721 10.26 25.44 -0.90
C VAL A 721 11.62 26.11 -0.82
N ALA A 722 11.84 26.92 0.23
CA ALA A 722 13.11 27.60 0.47
C ALA A 722 14.32 26.64 0.58
N SER A 723 14.12 25.37 0.95
CA SER A 723 15.22 24.39 1.00
C SER A 723 15.65 23.87 -0.38
N TYR A 724 14.91 24.20 -1.44
CA TYR A 724 15.08 23.63 -2.79
C TYR A 724 15.24 24.70 -3.88
N ILE A 725 15.50 25.96 -3.55
CA ILE A 725 15.59 27.06 -4.54
C ILE A 725 16.73 26.81 -5.52
N ASP A 726 17.90 26.42 -5.02
CA ASP A 726 19.05 26.09 -5.89
C ASP A 726 18.69 24.95 -6.87
N TRP A 727 18.06 23.89 -6.35
CA TRP A 727 17.61 22.75 -7.16
C TRP A 727 16.52 23.14 -8.19
N ILE A 728 15.61 24.03 -7.82
CA ILE A 728 14.58 24.56 -8.73
C ILE A 728 15.26 25.34 -9.85
N HIS A 729 16.19 26.24 -9.52
CA HIS A 729 16.92 27.05 -10.51
C HIS A 729 17.76 26.19 -11.45
N ASP A 730 18.45 25.16 -10.93
CA ASP A 730 19.22 24.21 -11.73
C ASP A 730 18.36 23.47 -12.76
N ILE A 731 17.05 23.34 -12.53
CA ILE A 731 16.15 22.66 -13.46
C ILE A 731 15.53 23.64 -14.46
N ILE A 732 15.13 24.83 -14.03
CA ILE A 732 14.40 25.77 -14.89
C ILE A 732 15.32 26.64 -15.77
N ASN A 733 16.61 26.73 -15.43
CA ASN A 733 17.64 27.43 -16.22
C ASN A 733 18.36 26.50 -17.22
N VAL A 734 17.93 25.24 -17.33
CA VAL A 734 18.31 24.25 -18.35
C VAL A 734 17.22 24.20 -19.41
#